data_AF-A0A1I2FKP1-F1
#
_entry.id   AF-A0A1I2FKP1-F1
#
_cell.length_a   1.000
_cell.length_b   1.000
_cell.length_c   1.000
_cell.angle_alpha   90.00
_cell.angle_beta   90.00
_cell.angle_gamma   90.00
#
_symmetry.space_group_name_H-M   'P 1'
#
loop_
_entity.id
_entity.type
_entity.pdbx_description
1 polymer ?
#
loop_
_entity_poly.entity_id
_entity_poly.type
_entity_poly.pdbx_seq_one_letter_code
_entity_poly.pdbx_strand_id
1 'polypeptide(L)'
;MDLRQGIGLRKLGKTADEFQQDLLSNLYYRRGTTVESASARDAYEALAQTVRDHLAERRARTAAAQFASNPRWVYYLSAEYLLGAQLEQNLLYSGTGDLAAEAVKALGFGLEDLEDLDVEPGLGNGGLGRLAACLVDSLATRDIPAVGYGIRYDLGIFRQVITEEGQAELPDDWAFHGNPWEFPAPDDRQAVGFYGHTEPIPGSTTRKVWVPGEVVLGEPSHMLVPGFGTETVNIIRLWSAKASEASFDLSRFSAGQYAEAVQEAVRAENISKVLYPDDSTELGRELRLKQQYFLVSCSLRDIVRRFRLRNEGWDTFADKTVIQLNDTHPTIAIPELMRLLVDEYEVEWEQAWEITRRTFAYTCHTLLPEALETWPVRMFEKLLPRHLEIIYLINMLFLREVEARFPGDHDRLRRMSIIQEDPERRVRMAHLAVVGTEAVNGVAELHSKLLRETVLDDFAALWPAKFQNVTNGVSPRRFIKIANPRLSDLITEGLGDDSWVGDLERLAGLERLADDASFRERWQAIKRANKVDLAAGDPDSLTDVMIKRFHEYKRQQLKLLHVITLYQRIRQNPAADWVPRTVLFAGKAAPAYHAAKDIIRLIATIAARIEADPVVSPYLKVVFPSNYNVTLAERIIPAADLSEQISLAGKEASGTGNMKLALNGAVTIGTLDGANIEIRARVGEDNFFLFGLDAYEAARARINGYQPRHFYERDEELRAAMDTLTSGVFGEVGRRVADSLLGWDEYLTLADFRSYLECQEQVEKSWRDPARWTRMSILNTAHSGFFSSDRTVADYAARIWRVAPVPVPRED
;
A
#
# COMPACT_ATOMS: atom_id res chain seq x y z
N MET A 1 -18.99 -32.00 -29.27
CA MET A 1 -19.66 -31.33 -28.14
C MET A 1 -19.01 -29.99 -27.97
N ASP A 2 -19.74 -28.91 -28.22
CA ASP A 2 -19.26 -27.58 -27.81
C ASP A 2 -19.29 -27.57 -26.27
N LEU A 3 -18.11 -27.64 -25.65
CA LEU A 3 -18.01 -27.60 -24.19
C LEU A 3 -18.56 -26.29 -23.60
N ARG A 4 -18.79 -25.26 -24.43
CA ARG A 4 -19.53 -24.05 -24.06
C ARG A 4 -21.04 -24.30 -23.83
N GLN A 5 -21.57 -25.47 -24.21
CA GLN A 5 -22.99 -25.82 -24.14
C GLN A 5 -23.35 -27.01 -23.22
N GLY A 6 -22.44 -27.49 -22.36
CA GLY A 6 -22.85 -28.37 -21.25
C GLY A 6 -22.03 -29.63 -21.03
N ILE A 7 -20.92 -29.46 -20.34
CA ILE A 7 -20.67 -30.28 -19.15
C ILE A 7 -20.85 -29.29 -17.99
N GLY A 8 -21.88 -29.47 -17.16
CA GLY A 8 -22.06 -28.62 -15.99
C GLY A 8 -20.82 -28.69 -15.11
N LEU A 9 -20.41 -27.56 -14.53
CA LEU A 9 -19.38 -27.57 -13.49
C LEU A 9 -19.83 -28.51 -12.35
N ARG A 10 -18.87 -29.08 -11.61
CA ARG A 10 -19.19 -29.76 -10.35
C ARG A 10 -20.05 -28.79 -9.52
N LYS A 11 -21.23 -29.22 -9.11
CA LYS A 11 -22.06 -28.44 -8.20
C LYS A 11 -21.33 -28.32 -6.88
N LEU A 12 -21.15 -27.08 -6.43
CA LEU A 12 -20.58 -26.79 -5.12
C LEU A 12 -21.68 -26.81 -4.05
N GLY A 13 -21.31 -27.27 -2.87
CA GLY A 13 -22.23 -27.48 -1.77
C GLY A 13 -22.83 -26.19 -1.23
N LYS A 14 -24.14 -26.16 -1.02
CA LYS A 14 -24.84 -25.03 -0.39
C LYS A 14 -25.31 -25.36 1.04
N THR A 15 -25.11 -26.60 1.47
CA THR A 15 -25.39 -27.10 2.82
C THR A 15 -24.10 -27.54 3.49
N ALA A 16 -24.10 -27.67 4.83
CA ALA A 16 -22.92 -28.08 5.58
C ALA A 16 -22.39 -29.45 5.13
N ASP A 17 -23.28 -30.43 4.93
CA ASP A 17 -22.91 -31.78 4.47
C ASP A 17 -22.25 -31.76 3.07
N GLU A 18 -22.80 -30.97 2.14
CA GLU A 18 -22.23 -30.85 0.80
C GLU A 18 -20.90 -30.10 0.82
N PHE A 19 -20.78 -29.03 1.62
CA PHE A 19 -19.52 -28.29 1.79
C PHE A 19 -18.45 -29.16 2.45
N GLN A 20 -18.82 -29.99 3.42
CA GLN A 20 -17.93 -30.99 4.01
C GLN A 20 -17.46 -32.01 2.96
N GLN A 21 -18.35 -32.46 2.07
CA GLN A 21 -17.97 -33.35 0.98
C GLN A 21 -16.99 -32.68 -0.01
N ASP A 22 -17.19 -31.39 -0.29
CA ASP A 22 -16.28 -30.59 -1.11
C ASP A 22 -14.91 -30.43 -0.45
N LEU A 23 -14.89 -30.18 0.86
CA LEU A 23 -13.69 -30.11 1.69
C LEU A 23 -12.92 -31.45 1.69
N LEU A 24 -13.61 -32.57 1.93
CA LEU A 24 -13.03 -33.91 1.87
C LEU A 24 -12.51 -34.24 0.48
N SER A 25 -13.22 -33.83 -0.58
CA SER A 25 -12.77 -33.98 -1.96
C SER A 25 -11.44 -33.24 -2.19
N ASN A 26 -11.30 -32.01 -1.69
CA ASN A 26 -10.04 -31.27 -1.81
C ASN A 26 -8.94 -31.88 -0.94
N LEU A 27 -9.25 -32.35 0.27
CA LEU A 27 -8.30 -33.08 1.12
C LEU A 27 -7.77 -34.36 0.43
N TYR A 28 -8.65 -35.16 -0.17
CA TYR A 28 -8.29 -36.46 -0.72
C TYR A 28 -7.64 -36.35 -2.11
N TYR A 29 -8.19 -35.51 -2.99
CA TYR A 29 -7.77 -35.46 -4.39
C TYR A 29 -6.78 -34.34 -4.70
N ARG A 30 -6.78 -33.23 -3.94
CA ARG A 30 -5.80 -32.14 -4.14
C ARG A 30 -4.62 -32.26 -3.19
N ARG A 31 -4.87 -32.50 -1.91
CA ARG A 31 -3.81 -32.67 -0.90
C ARG A 31 -3.23 -34.08 -0.88
N GLY A 32 -4.02 -35.09 -1.25
CA GLY A 32 -3.54 -36.48 -1.31
C GLY A 32 -3.38 -37.13 0.07
N THR A 33 -4.13 -36.67 1.08
CA THR A 33 -4.12 -37.19 2.47
C THR A 33 -5.53 -37.65 2.87
N THR A 34 -5.69 -38.26 4.05
CA THR A 34 -6.99 -38.69 4.59
C THR A 34 -7.34 -37.94 5.88
N VAL A 35 -8.57 -38.07 6.37
CA VAL A 35 -9.00 -37.42 7.64
C VAL A 35 -8.14 -37.89 8.81
N GLU A 36 -7.74 -39.16 8.81
CA GLU A 36 -6.96 -39.78 9.88
C GLU A 36 -5.50 -39.29 9.92
N SER A 37 -4.97 -38.77 8.82
CA SER A 37 -3.58 -38.31 8.69
C SER A 37 -3.43 -36.82 8.37
N ALA A 38 -4.54 -36.08 8.24
CA ALA A 38 -4.50 -34.66 7.89
C ALA A 38 -3.85 -33.84 9.01
N SER A 39 -2.83 -33.07 8.65
CA SER A 39 -2.30 -32.03 9.53
C SER A 39 -3.21 -30.80 9.52
N ALA A 40 -3.04 -29.90 10.49
CA ALA A 40 -3.72 -28.60 10.47
C ALA A 40 -3.43 -27.81 9.18
N ARG A 41 -2.20 -27.93 8.64
CA ARG A 41 -1.84 -27.33 7.35
C ARG A 41 -2.64 -27.94 6.19
N ASP A 42 -2.84 -29.25 6.18
CA ASP A 42 -3.64 -29.90 5.13
C ASP A 42 -5.11 -29.49 5.22
N ALA A 43 -5.66 -29.38 6.44
CA ALA A 43 -7.01 -28.90 6.68
C ALA A 43 -7.18 -27.44 6.22
N TYR A 44 -6.25 -26.55 6.57
CA TYR A 44 -6.23 -25.16 6.11
C TYR A 44 -6.19 -25.08 4.58
N GLU A 45 -5.27 -25.79 3.93
CA GLU A 45 -5.15 -25.72 2.47
C GLU A 45 -6.37 -26.31 1.75
N ALA A 46 -6.94 -27.41 2.27
CA ALA A 46 -8.17 -27.97 1.73
C ALA A 46 -9.35 -26.99 1.90
N LEU A 47 -9.46 -26.31 3.04
CA LEU A 47 -10.48 -25.29 3.28
C LEU A 47 -10.30 -24.11 2.32
N ALA A 48 -9.10 -23.56 2.22
CA ALA A 48 -8.79 -22.45 1.31
C ALA A 48 -9.12 -22.80 -0.15
N GLN A 49 -8.78 -24.00 -0.60
CA GLN A 49 -9.14 -24.49 -1.94
C GLN A 49 -10.65 -24.63 -2.12
N THR A 50 -11.37 -25.11 -1.11
CA THR A 50 -12.83 -25.26 -1.15
C THR A 50 -13.52 -23.91 -1.29
N VAL A 51 -13.13 -22.92 -0.47
CA VAL A 51 -13.62 -21.53 -0.60
C VAL A 51 -13.25 -20.94 -1.96
N ARG A 52 -12.03 -21.19 -2.44
CA ARG A 52 -11.57 -20.74 -3.75
C ARG A 52 -12.38 -21.34 -4.90
N ASP A 53 -12.85 -22.58 -4.79
CA ASP A 53 -13.70 -23.21 -5.81
C ASP A 53 -15.03 -22.44 -5.96
N HIS A 54 -15.67 -22.00 -4.86
CA HIS A 54 -16.86 -21.13 -4.89
C HIS A 54 -16.58 -19.79 -5.57
N LEU A 55 -15.43 -19.18 -5.28
CA LEU A 55 -15.02 -17.93 -5.93
C LEU A 55 -14.69 -18.14 -7.41
N ALA A 56 -14.15 -19.29 -7.80
CA ALA A 56 -13.83 -19.62 -9.18
C ALA A 56 -15.10 -19.80 -10.04
N GLU A 57 -16.16 -20.40 -9.49
CA GLU A 57 -17.47 -20.47 -10.15
C GLU A 57 -18.03 -19.06 -10.44
N ARG A 58 -18.05 -18.19 -9.43
CA ARG A 58 -18.41 -16.77 -9.59
C ARG A 58 -17.53 -16.04 -10.60
N ARG A 59 -16.23 -16.31 -10.59
CA ARG A 59 -15.28 -15.76 -11.56
C ARG A 59 -15.60 -16.20 -12.99
N ALA A 60 -16.06 -17.44 -13.21
CA ALA A 60 -16.47 -17.91 -14.53
C ALA A 60 -17.69 -17.13 -15.04
N ARG A 61 -18.70 -16.91 -14.18
CA ARG A 61 -19.88 -16.05 -14.51
C ARG A 61 -19.45 -14.61 -14.81
N THR A 62 -18.55 -14.06 -14.00
CA THR A 62 -17.97 -12.73 -14.22
C THR A 62 -17.26 -12.64 -15.58
N ALA A 63 -16.45 -13.65 -15.93
CA ALA A 63 -15.78 -13.73 -17.23
C ALA A 63 -16.77 -13.68 -18.39
N ALA A 64 -17.84 -14.47 -18.30
CA ALA A 64 -18.85 -14.58 -19.34
C ALA A 64 -19.59 -13.25 -19.53
N ALA A 65 -20.00 -12.59 -18.44
CA ALA A 65 -20.68 -11.29 -18.48
C ALA A 65 -19.78 -10.20 -19.09
N GLN A 66 -18.52 -10.12 -18.67
CA GLN A 66 -17.54 -9.16 -19.20
C GLN A 66 -17.17 -9.45 -20.65
N PHE A 67 -17.04 -10.73 -21.04
CA PHE A 67 -16.81 -11.10 -22.43
C PHE A 67 -18.00 -10.73 -23.33
N ALA A 68 -19.22 -10.95 -22.86
CA ALA A 68 -20.43 -10.60 -23.59
C ALA A 68 -20.57 -9.09 -23.81
N SER A 69 -20.30 -8.28 -22.77
CA SER A 69 -20.49 -6.83 -22.81
C SER A 69 -19.34 -6.05 -23.47
N ASN A 70 -18.14 -6.63 -23.58
CA ASN A 70 -16.92 -5.97 -24.10
C ASN A 70 -16.73 -4.56 -23.51
N PRO A 71 -16.59 -4.44 -22.17
CA PRO A 71 -16.60 -3.17 -21.47
C PRO A 71 -15.28 -2.42 -21.65
N ARG A 72 -15.24 -1.18 -21.13
CA ARG A 72 -13.97 -0.50 -20.86
C ARG A 72 -13.36 -1.07 -19.58
N TRP A 73 -12.10 -1.48 -19.65
CA TRP A 73 -11.38 -2.14 -18.56
C TRP A 73 -10.46 -1.18 -17.81
N VAL A 74 -10.42 -1.31 -16.49
CA VAL A 74 -9.41 -0.68 -15.64
C VAL A 74 -8.25 -1.64 -15.41
N TYR A 75 -7.04 -1.22 -15.78
CA TYR A 75 -5.81 -1.94 -15.50
C TYR A 75 -4.99 -1.13 -14.49
N TYR A 76 -4.83 -1.67 -13.28
CA TYR A 76 -4.10 -0.98 -12.21
C TYR A 76 -2.68 -1.54 -12.12
N LEU A 77 -1.67 -0.76 -12.49
CA LEU A 77 -0.26 -1.18 -12.41
C LEU A 77 0.34 -0.71 -11.09
N SER A 78 0.79 -1.63 -10.25
CA SER A 78 1.48 -1.29 -9.02
C SER A 78 2.63 -2.24 -8.71
N ALA A 79 3.71 -1.67 -8.14
CA ALA A 79 4.83 -2.44 -7.65
C ALA A 79 4.49 -3.21 -6.36
N GLU A 80 3.43 -2.84 -5.63
CA GLU A 80 3.04 -3.51 -4.39
C GLU A 80 1.53 -3.70 -4.25
N TYR A 81 1.13 -4.82 -3.65
CA TYR A 81 -0.22 -5.13 -3.19
C TYR A 81 -0.13 -5.72 -1.78
N LEU A 82 -0.61 -4.99 -0.79
CA LEU A 82 -0.60 -5.47 0.59
C LEU A 82 -1.99 -6.04 0.92
N LEU A 83 -2.26 -7.28 0.51
CA LEU A 83 -3.60 -7.88 0.51
C LEU A 83 -4.10 -8.26 1.92
N GLY A 84 -3.20 -8.67 2.81
CA GLY A 84 -3.51 -9.28 4.10
C GLY A 84 -3.82 -10.78 3.98
N ALA A 85 -4.13 -11.43 5.11
CA ALA A 85 -4.63 -12.81 5.12
C ALA A 85 -5.91 -12.90 4.27
N GLN A 86 -6.07 -13.99 3.52
CA GLN A 86 -7.08 -14.17 2.49
C GLN A 86 -8.30 -14.98 2.96
N LEU A 87 -8.13 -15.96 3.85
CA LEU A 87 -9.14 -16.93 4.25
C LEU A 87 -10.37 -16.25 4.84
N GLU A 88 -10.21 -15.47 5.90
CA GLU A 88 -11.31 -14.80 6.57
C GLU A 88 -12.08 -13.86 5.63
N GLN A 89 -11.37 -13.07 4.81
CA GLN A 89 -12.01 -12.22 3.81
C GLN A 89 -12.80 -13.05 2.79
N ASN A 90 -12.22 -14.15 2.29
CA ASN A 90 -12.85 -14.96 1.26
C ASN A 90 -14.03 -15.77 1.80
N LEU A 91 -14.00 -16.21 3.05
CA LEU A 91 -15.14 -16.80 3.76
C LEU A 91 -16.31 -15.80 3.84
N LEU A 92 -16.03 -14.57 4.27
CA LEU A 92 -17.02 -13.50 4.33
C LEU A 92 -17.62 -13.20 2.94
N TYR A 93 -16.78 -13.06 1.92
CA TYR A 93 -17.21 -12.60 0.60
C TYR A 93 -17.91 -13.68 -0.22
N SER A 94 -17.62 -14.95 0.06
CA SER A 94 -18.31 -16.09 -0.54
C SER A 94 -19.56 -16.51 0.23
N GLY A 95 -19.77 -16.00 1.45
CA GLY A 95 -20.88 -16.40 2.32
C GLY A 95 -20.72 -17.83 2.85
N THR A 96 -19.49 -18.32 2.99
CA THR A 96 -19.20 -19.71 3.39
C THR A 96 -18.68 -19.85 4.83
N GLY A 97 -18.63 -18.77 5.63
CA GLY A 97 -18.11 -18.78 6.99
C GLY A 97 -18.75 -19.83 7.91
N ASP A 98 -20.08 -19.84 8.01
CA ASP A 98 -20.81 -20.80 8.86
C ASP A 98 -20.63 -22.25 8.37
N LEU A 99 -20.67 -22.46 7.05
CA LEU A 99 -20.44 -23.77 6.42
C LEU A 99 -19.03 -24.29 6.71
N ALA A 100 -18.03 -23.41 6.62
CA ALA A 100 -16.64 -23.73 6.90
C ALA A 100 -16.44 -24.10 8.37
N ALA A 101 -16.99 -23.31 9.31
CA ALA A 101 -16.88 -23.57 10.74
C ALA A 101 -17.48 -24.93 11.13
N GLU A 102 -18.61 -25.32 10.55
CA GLU A 102 -19.23 -26.62 10.79
C GLU A 102 -18.41 -27.76 10.16
N ALA A 103 -17.96 -27.60 8.91
CA ALA A 103 -17.22 -28.64 8.18
C ALA A 103 -15.85 -28.95 8.78
N VAL A 104 -15.08 -27.94 9.21
CA VAL A 104 -13.74 -28.17 9.80
C VAL A 104 -13.81 -28.78 11.20
N LYS A 105 -14.90 -28.51 11.94
CA LYS A 105 -15.16 -29.16 13.22
C LYS A 105 -15.31 -30.67 13.07
N ALA A 106 -15.89 -31.14 11.96
CA ALA A 106 -15.97 -32.56 11.65
C ALA A 106 -14.59 -33.20 11.37
N LEU A 107 -13.59 -32.40 11.00
CA LEU A 107 -12.18 -32.83 10.86
C LEU A 107 -11.39 -32.72 12.18
N GLY A 108 -11.99 -32.22 13.26
CA GLY A 108 -11.35 -32.06 14.56
C GLY A 108 -10.54 -30.77 14.75
N PHE A 109 -10.76 -29.75 13.91
CA PHE A 109 -10.07 -28.45 14.00
C PHE A 109 -11.04 -27.30 14.32
N GLY A 110 -10.55 -26.25 14.98
CA GLY A 110 -11.24 -24.96 15.07
C GLY A 110 -10.96 -24.10 13.84
N LEU A 111 -11.91 -23.25 13.44
CA LEU A 111 -11.70 -22.33 12.31
C LEU A 111 -10.59 -21.32 12.61
N GLU A 112 -10.58 -20.75 13.83
CA GLU A 112 -9.56 -19.81 14.30
C GLU A 112 -8.14 -20.40 14.20
N ASP A 113 -7.97 -21.69 14.54
CA ASP A 113 -6.68 -22.38 14.44
C ASP A 113 -6.18 -22.47 12.98
N LEU A 114 -7.10 -22.57 12.01
CA LEU A 114 -6.77 -22.62 10.58
C LEU A 114 -6.54 -21.23 10.00
N GLU A 115 -7.22 -20.20 10.51
CA GLU A 115 -7.00 -18.80 10.15
C GLU A 115 -5.60 -18.34 10.55
N ASP A 116 -5.07 -18.80 11.69
CA ASP A 116 -3.69 -18.54 12.11
C ASP A 116 -2.62 -19.14 11.15
N LEU A 117 -2.99 -20.11 10.31
CA LEU A 117 -2.12 -20.71 9.29
C LEU A 117 -2.12 -19.94 7.97
N ASP A 118 -3.05 -18.99 7.79
CA ASP A 118 -3.18 -18.17 6.59
C ASP A 118 -2.19 -16.99 6.60
N VAL A 119 -0.99 -17.28 6.12
CA VAL A 119 0.07 -16.28 6.02
C VAL A 119 -0.26 -15.28 4.92
N GLU A 120 -0.27 -13.98 5.26
CA GLU A 120 -0.55 -12.93 4.29
C GLU A 120 0.50 -12.91 3.16
N PRO A 121 0.09 -12.66 1.89
CA PRO A 121 1.03 -12.59 0.78
C PRO A 121 2.05 -11.45 0.94
N GLY A 122 3.34 -11.79 0.88
CA GLY A 122 4.47 -10.85 0.84
C GLY A 122 4.56 -10.10 -0.48
N LEU A 123 3.51 -9.39 -0.88
CA LEU A 123 3.39 -8.71 -2.17
C LEU A 123 3.45 -7.18 -2.05
N GLY A 124 3.63 -6.65 -0.85
CA GLY A 124 3.70 -5.21 -0.61
C GLY A 124 4.36 -4.86 0.72
N ASN A 125 4.55 -3.55 0.95
CA ASN A 125 5.16 -3.04 2.17
C ASN A 125 4.35 -1.90 2.80
N GLY A 126 3.97 -0.90 2.01
CA GLY A 126 3.51 0.38 2.54
C GLY A 126 2.02 0.71 2.35
N GLY A 127 1.71 1.98 2.59
CA GLY A 127 0.40 2.55 2.32
C GLY A 127 0.02 2.56 0.83
N LEU A 128 1.01 2.58 -0.08
CA LEU A 128 0.78 2.51 -1.53
C LEU A 128 0.19 1.14 -1.92
N GLY A 129 0.77 0.05 -1.44
CA GLY A 129 0.29 -1.31 -1.69
C GLY A 129 -1.00 -1.63 -0.96
N ARG A 130 -1.20 -1.06 0.24
CA ARG A 130 -2.47 -1.21 0.95
C ARG A 130 -3.61 -0.43 0.29
N LEU A 131 -3.32 0.73 -0.30
CA LEU A 131 -4.26 1.47 -1.14
C LEU A 131 -4.63 0.65 -2.38
N ALA A 132 -3.65 0.15 -3.13
CA ALA A 132 -3.88 -0.70 -4.29
C ALA A 132 -4.80 -1.88 -3.95
N ALA A 133 -4.55 -2.55 -2.82
CA ALA A 133 -5.39 -3.63 -2.30
C ALA A 133 -6.83 -3.19 -1.93
N CYS A 134 -7.03 -1.99 -1.36
CA CYS A 134 -8.39 -1.47 -1.10
C CYS A 134 -9.12 -1.07 -2.39
N LEU A 135 -8.39 -0.55 -3.39
CA LEU A 135 -8.97 -0.15 -4.67
C LEU A 135 -9.44 -1.36 -5.48
N VAL A 136 -8.66 -2.44 -5.57
CA VAL A 136 -9.09 -3.66 -6.30
C VAL A 136 -10.29 -4.33 -5.64
N ASP A 137 -10.35 -4.32 -4.30
CA ASP A 137 -11.50 -4.79 -3.52
C ASP A 137 -12.75 -3.96 -3.82
N SER A 138 -12.60 -2.63 -3.87
CA SER A 138 -13.70 -1.71 -4.16
C SER A 138 -14.14 -1.74 -5.63
N LEU A 139 -13.20 -1.95 -6.56
CA LEU A 139 -13.50 -2.17 -7.98
C LEU A 139 -14.39 -3.41 -8.16
N ALA A 140 -14.05 -4.52 -7.48
CA ALA A 140 -14.86 -5.74 -7.51
C ALA A 140 -16.23 -5.54 -6.85
N THR A 141 -16.27 -4.91 -5.68
CA THR A 141 -17.51 -4.61 -4.93
C THR A 141 -18.46 -3.71 -5.72
N ARG A 142 -17.93 -2.83 -6.58
CA ARG A 142 -18.72 -1.94 -7.44
C ARG A 142 -18.96 -2.48 -8.84
N ASP A 143 -18.74 -3.78 -9.07
CA ASP A 143 -18.92 -4.45 -10.37
C ASP A 143 -18.09 -3.85 -11.52
N ILE A 144 -17.00 -3.15 -11.23
CA ILE A 144 -16.18 -2.51 -12.26
C ILE A 144 -15.18 -3.54 -12.82
N PRO A 145 -15.16 -3.81 -14.14
CA PRO A 145 -14.21 -4.72 -14.76
C PRO A 145 -12.77 -4.23 -14.59
N ALA A 146 -11.98 -4.98 -13.82
CA ALA A 146 -10.62 -4.58 -13.52
C ALA A 146 -9.64 -5.75 -13.39
N VAL A 147 -8.37 -5.45 -13.68
CA VAL A 147 -7.23 -6.31 -13.37
C VAL A 147 -6.15 -5.49 -12.67
N GLY A 148 -5.76 -5.92 -11.47
CA GLY A 148 -4.52 -5.45 -10.86
C GLY A 148 -3.33 -6.21 -11.43
N TYR A 149 -2.26 -5.54 -11.82
CA TYR A 149 -1.00 -6.17 -12.20
C TYR A 149 0.12 -5.83 -11.22
N GLY A 150 0.89 -6.84 -10.85
CA GLY A 150 2.06 -6.73 -9.97
C GLY A 150 3.10 -7.81 -10.25
N ILE A 151 4.15 -7.85 -9.42
CA ILE A 151 5.17 -8.90 -9.44
C ILE A 151 4.86 -9.88 -8.31
N ARG A 152 5.03 -11.18 -8.56
CA ARG A 152 4.95 -12.21 -7.52
C ARG A 152 6.31 -12.31 -6.81
N TYR A 153 6.49 -11.56 -5.72
CA TYR A 153 7.73 -11.58 -4.95
C TYR A 153 7.84 -12.85 -4.10
N ASP A 154 8.89 -13.64 -4.31
CA ASP A 154 9.10 -14.89 -3.56
C ASP A 154 9.33 -14.64 -2.06
N LEU A 155 9.98 -13.52 -1.70
CA LEU A 155 10.46 -13.24 -0.34
C LEU A 155 9.99 -11.89 0.23
N GLY A 156 8.93 -11.32 -0.34
CA GLY A 156 8.38 -10.03 0.05
C GLY A 156 9.43 -8.92 0.11
N ILE A 157 9.31 -8.03 1.10
CA ILE A 157 10.37 -7.07 1.42
C ILE A 157 11.37 -7.67 2.42
N PHE A 158 10.87 -8.10 3.58
CA PHE A 158 11.52 -8.89 4.62
C PHE A 158 10.54 -9.10 5.78
N ARG A 159 10.75 -10.17 6.53
CA ARG A 159 10.18 -10.40 7.86
C ARG A 159 11.06 -9.72 8.90
N GLN A 160 10.46 -8.83 9.69
CA GLN A 160 11.17 -8.07 10.72
C GLN A 160 11.29 -8.89 12.00
N VAL A 161 12.48 -8.95 12.58
CA VAL A 161 12.67 -9.36 13.98
C VAL A 161 13.38 -8.25 14.75
N ILE A 162 13.11 -8.16 16.05
CA ILE A 162 13.76 -7.18 16.93
C ILE A 162 14.74 -7.95 17.81
N THR A 163 16.02 -7.59 17.72
CA THR A 163 17.12 -8.13 18.52
C THR A 163 17.68 -7.05 19.44
N GLU A 164 18.68 -7.38 20.28
CA GLU A 164 19.40 -6.39 21.10
C GLU A 164 20.08 -5.28 20.27
N GLU A 165 20.40 -5.57 19.00
CA GLU A 165 21.01 -4.62 18.07
C GLU A 165 19.98 -3.76 17.33
N GLY A 166 18.68 -4.04 17.50
CA GLY A 166 17.56 -3.36 16.84
C GLY A 166 16.88 -4.24 15.80
N GLN A 167 16.43 -3.63 14.70
CA GLN A 167 15.78 -4.35 13.60
C GLN A 167 16.78 -5.26 12.87
N ALA A 168 16.43 -6.53 12.71
CA ALA A 168 17.06 -7.44 11.76
C ALA A 168 16.05 -7.93 10.70
N GLU A 169 16.55 -8.10 9.49
CA GLU A 169 15.77 -8.52 8.32
C GLU A 169 15.95 -10.01 8.04
N LEU A 170 14.87 -10.78 8.04
CA LEU A 170 14.82 -12.17 7.59
C LEU A 170 14.02 -12.27 6.28
N PRO A 171 14.23 -13.31 5.45
CA PRO A 171 13.36 -13.56 4.30
C PRO A 171 11.90 -13.73 4.73
N ASP A 172 10.96 -13.17 3.97
CA ASP A 172 9.52 -13.37 4.18
C ASP A 172 9.09 -14.67 3.48
N ASP A 173 8.80 -15.71 4.25
CA ASP A 173 8.60 -17.08 3.77
C ASP A 173 7.14 -17.42 3.43
N TRP A 174 6.31 -16.40 3.13
CA TRP A 174 4.88 -16.55 2.84
C TRP A 174 4.53 -17.60 1.77
N ALA A 175 5.41 -17.79 0.78
CA ALA A 175 5.22 -18.72 -0.32
C ALA A 175 5.99 -20.05 -0.15
N PHE A 176 6.62 -20.31 1.00
CA PHE A 176 7.48 -21.49 1.21
C PHE A 176 6.74 -22.81 1.04
N HIS A 177 5.49 -22.88 1.52
CA HIS A 177 4.61 -24.04 1.34
C HIS A 177 3.73 -23.95 0.09
N GLY A 178 4.01 -23.00 -0.81
CA GLY A 178 3.08 -22.57 -1.85
C GLY A 178 1.98 -21.67 -1.28
N ASN A 179 1.01 -21.31 -2.12
CA ASN A 179 -0.14 -20.50 -1.71
C ASN A 179 -1.42 -21.06 -2.35
N PRO A 180 -2.42 -21.48 -1.56
CA PRO A 180 -3.63 -22.12 -2.08
C PRO A 180 -4.55 -21.16 -2.86
N TRP A 181 -4.31 -19.85 -2.83
CA TRP A 181 -5.11 -18.84 -3.51
C TRP A 181 -4.62 -18.53 -4.93
N GLU A 182 -3.43 -18.98 -5.30
CA GLU A 182 -2.82 -18.74 -6.61
C GLU A 182 -3.31 -19.70 -7.70
N PHE A 183 -3.54 -19.17 -8.90
CA PHE A 183 -3.74 -19.93 -10.15
C PHE A 183 -2.58 -19.68 -11.11
N PRO A 184 -1.53 -20.53 -11.09
CA PRO A 184 -0.43 -20.47 -12.05
C PRO A 184 -0.91 -20.75 -13.47
N ALA A 185 -0.38 -20.03 -14.45
CA ALA A 185 -0.69 -20.19 -15.86
C ALA A 185 0.58 -20.18 -16.73
N PRO A 186 1.43 -21.23 -16.65
CA PRO A 186 2.73 -21.28 -17.34
C PRO A 186 2.63 -21.18 -18.88
N ASP A 187 1.50 -21.57 -19.48
CA ASP A 187 1.28 -21.48 -20.93
C ASP A 187 1.11 -20.01 -21.41
N ASP A 188 0.79 -19.08 -20.51
CA ASP A 188 0.58 -17.65 -20.79
C ASP A 188 1.88 -16.82 -20.62
N ARG A 189 3.06 -17.45 -20.59
CA ARG A 189 4.36 -16.78 -20.39
C ARG A 189 4.62 -15.66 -21.41
N GLN A 190 5.15 -14.53 -20.94
CA GLN A 190 5.51 -13.37 -21.77
C GLN A 190 7.02 -13.22 -21.87
N ALA A 191 7.55 -13.03 -23.08
CA ALA A 191 8.98 -12.76 -23.27
C ALA A 191 9.29 -11.28 -23.04
N VAL A 192 10.30 -11.00 -22.23
CA VAL A 192 10.77 -9.65 -21.88
C VAL A 192 12.25 -9.54 -22.22
N GLY A 193 12.59 -8.62 -23.13
CA GLY A 193 13.97 -8.34 -23.53
C GLY A 193 14.68 -7.36 -22.59
N PHE A 194 15.99 -7.48 -22.45
CA PHE A 194 16.87 -6.51 -21.82
C PHE A 194 18.15 -6.35 -22.63
N TYR A 195 18.83 -5.21 -22.47
CA TYR A 195 20.07 -4.86 -23.16
C TYR A 195 19.95 -4.92 -24.69
N GLY A 196 21.05 -5.26 -25.38
CA GLY A 196 21.09 -5.41 -26.83
C GLY A 196 21.18 -4.09 -27.56
N HIS A 197 20.66 -4.04 -28.78
CA HIS A 197 20.80 -2.89 -29.68
C HIS A 197 19.59 -2.75 -30.62
N THR A 198 19.45 -1.57 -31.22
CA THR A 198 18.37 -1.29 -32.19
C THR A 198 18.90 -1.26 -33.61
N GLU A 199 18.11 -1.79 -34.54
CA GLU A 199 18.40 -1.78 -35.98
C GLU A 199 17.30 -1.00 -36.73
N PRO A 200 17.66 -0.12 -37.69
CA PRO A 200 16.68 0.65 -38.44
C PRO A 200 15.89 -0.25 -39.40
N ILE A 201 14.59 0.04 -39.60
CA ILE A 201 13.79 -0.60 -40.64
C ILE A 201 13.84 0.24 -41.92
N PRO A 202 14.24 -0.33 -43.07
CA PRO A 202 14.27 0.39 -44.34
C PRO A 202 12.93 1.04 -44.68
N GLY A 203 12.94 2.33 -45.01
CA GLY A 203 11.74 3.08 -45.38
C GLY A 203 10.93 3.67 -44.21
N SER A 204 11.32 3.41 -42.96
CA SER A 204 10.71 4.05 -41.78
C SER A 204 11.71 4.97 -41.07
N THR A 205 11.23 6.13 -40.62
CA THR A 205 12.01 7.07 -39.81
C THR A 205 11.81 6.86 -38.30
N THR A 206 10.75 6.15 -37.91
CA THR A 206 10.32 5.99 -36.52
C THR A 206 10.45 4.56 -36.03
N ARG A 207 10.22 3.56 -36.90
CA ARG A 207 10.23 2.14 -36.55
C ARG A 207 11.66 1.59 -36.49
N LYS A 208 11.91 0.75 -35.49
CA LYS A 208 13.15 -0.02 -35.37
C LYS A 208 12.89 -1.43 -34.90
N VAL A 209 13.81 -2.34 -35.20
CA VAL A 209 13.87 -3.66 -34.56
C VAL A 209 14.77 -3.54 -33.34
N TRP A 210 14.28 -3.95 -32.18
CA TRP A 210 15.12 -4.12 -31.00
C TRP A 210 15.53 -5.58 -30.87
N VAL A 211 16.83 -5.85 -30.96
CA VAL A 211 17.41 -7.17 -30.74
C VAL A 211 17.91 -7.22 -29.29
N PRO A 212 17.19 -7.90 -28.37
CA PRO A 212 17.57 -7.93 -26.97
C PRO A 212 18.84 -8.77 -26.75
N GLY A 213 19.66 -8.36 -25.79
CA GLY A 213 20.86 -9.11 -25.37
C GLY A 213 20.57 -10.17 -24.30
N GLU A 214 19.43 -10.06 -23.62
CA GLU A 214 18.93 -11.01 -22.62
C GLU A 214 17.41 -11.13 -22.80
N VAL A 215 16.85 -12.33 -22.63
CA VAL A 215 15.40 -12.56 -22.63
C VAL A 215 15.01 -13.30 -21.35
N VAL A 216 14.06 -12.73 -20.62
CA VAL A 216 13.46 -13.30 -19.41
C VAL A 216 12.00 -13.66 -19.70
N LEU A 217 11.52 -14.77 -19.14
CA LEU A 217 10.12 -15.18 -19.27
C LEU A 217 9.33 -14.73 -18.04
N GLY A 218 8.27 -13.96 -18.26
CA GLY A 218 7.30 -13.62 -17.23
C GLY A 218 6.18 -14.64 -17.17
N GLU A 219 6.18 -15.47 -16.14
CA GLU A 219 5.13 -16.46 -15.87
C GLU A 219 4.00 -15.81 -15.04
N PRO A 220 2.75 -15.83 -15.52
CA PRO A 220 1.64 -15.29 -14.75
C PRO A 220 1.11 -16.30 -13.74
N SER A 221 0.87 -15.80 -12.53
CA SER A 221 -0.06 -16.34 -11.55
C SER A 221 -1.20 -15.34 -11.38
N HIS A 222 -2.37 -15.78 -10.90
CA HIS A 222 -3.40 -14.83 -10.49
C HIS A 222 -4.12 -15.26 -9.21
N MET A 223 -4.53 -14.27 -8.44
CA MET A 223 -5.40 -14.42 -7.28
C MET A 223 -6.76 -13.80 -7.60
N LEU A 224 -7.81 -14.40 -7.06
CA LEU A 224 -9.17 -13.89 -7.19
C LEU A 224 -9.39 -12.72 -6.23
N VAL A 225 -10.10 -11.70 -6.70
CA VAL A 225 -10.51 -10.54 -5.90
C VAL A 225 -12.05 -10.47 -5.93
N PRO A 226 -12.73 -11.15 -5.00
CA PRO A 226 -14.19 -11.09 -4.94
C PRO A 226 -14.69 -9.71 -4.51
N GLY A 227 -15.85 -9.31 -5.00
CA GLY A 227 -16.59 -8.16 -4.49
C GLY A 227 -17.51 -8.54 -3.32
N PHE A 228 -17.67 -7.63 -2.36
CA PHE A 228 -18.59 -7.81 -1.24
C PHE A 228 -20.04 -7.53 -1.68
N GLY A 229 -20.99 -8.39 -1.31
CA GLY A 229 -22.41 -8.19 -1.63
C GLY A 229 -22.81 -8.32 -3.10
N THR A 230 -21.87 -8.70 -3.99
CA THR A 230 -22.10 -8.90 -5.42
C THR A 230 -21.53 -10.25 -5.88
N GLU A 231 -21.89 -10.70 -7.09
CA GLU A 231 -21.34 -11.90 -7.73
C GLU A 231 -19.99 -11.65 -8.40
N THR A 232 -19.62 -10.40 -8.66
CA THR A 232 -18.39 -10.04 -9.37
C THR A 232 -17.13 -10.56 -8.66
N VAL A 233 -16.24 -11.16 -9.44
CA VAL A 233 -14.89 -11.55 -9.00
C VAL A 233 -13.87 -11.08 -10.04
N ASN A 234 -13.11 -10.05 -9.68
CA ASN A 234 -11.96 -9.57 -10.46
C ASN A 234 -10.71 -10.42 -10.15
N ILE A 235 -9.56 -10.02 -10.71
CA ILE A 235 -8.29 -10.69 -10.46
C ILE A 235 -7.16 -9.69 -10.19
N ILE A 236 -6.17 -10.14 -9.43
CA ILE A 236 -4.81 -9.61 -9.52
C ILE A 236 -3.96 -10.64 -10.26
N ARG A 237 -3.24 -10.19 -11.30
CA ARG A 237 -2.27 -11.00 -12.05
C ARG A 237 -0.86 -10.60 -11.63
N LEU A 238 -0.09 -11.59 -11.19
CA LEU A 238 1.25 -11.44 -10.62
C LEU A 238 2.26 -12.14 -11.52
N TRP A 239 3.35 -11.46 -11.86
CA TRP A 239 4.39 -12.00 -12.74
C TRP A 239 5.57 -12.53 -11.94
N SER A 240 5.94 -13.79 -12.19
CA SER A 240 7.21 -14.38 -11.75
C SER A 240 8.22 -14.38 -12.89
N ALA A 241 9.43 -13.90 -12.62
CA ALA A 241 10.52 -14.00 -13.58
C ALA A 241 11.05 -15.44 -13.58
N LYS A 242 11.12 -16.03 -14.76
CA LYS A 242 11.66 -17.37 -15.02
C LYS A 242 12.78 -17.26 -16.04
N ALA A 243 13.81 -18.07 -15.82
CA ALA A 243 14.85 -18.28 -16.79
C ALA A 243 14.27 -18.89 -18.08
N SER A 244 14.88 -18.57 -19.22
CA SER A 244 14.56 -19.27 -20.47
C SER A 244 15.15 -20.68 -20.45
N GLU A 245 14.65 -21.60 -21.29
CA GLU A 245 15.24 -22.95 -21.41
C GLU A 245 16.73 -22.90 -21.82
N ALA A 246 17.15 -21.86 -22.53
CA ALA A 246 18.53 -21.66 -22.95
C ALA A 246 19.46 -21.20 -21.81
N SER A 247 18.94 -20.83 -20.64
CA SER A 247 19.70 -20.25 -19.53
C SER A 247 20.42 -21.29 -18.64
N PHE A 248 20.27 -22.59 -18.94
CA PHE A 248 21.00 -23.67 -18.26
C PHE A 248 22.08 -24.26 -19.17
N ASP A 249 23.35 -24.14 -18.78
CA ASP A 249 24.47 -24.68 -19.54
C ASP A 249 24.83 -26.11 -19.07
N LEU A 250 24.24 -27.09 -19.76
CA LEU A 250 24.50 -28.52 -19.48
C LEU A 250 25.98 -28.90 -19.68
N SER A 251 26.71 -28.20 -20.56
CA SER A 251 28.13 -28.48 -20.81
C SER A 251 28.99 -28.07 -19.61
N ARG A 252 28.76 -26.88 -19.05
CA ARG A 252 29.38 -26.40 -17.80
C ARG A 252 29.00 -27.28 -16.62
N PHE A 253 27.73 -27.67 -16.52
CA PHE A 253 27.27 -28.56 -15.45
C PHE A 253 28.00 -29.90 -15.50
N SER A 254 28.11 -30.50 -16.69
CA SER A 254 28.81 -31.77 -16.90
C SER A 254 30.32 -31.67 -16.62
N ALA A 255 30.89 -30.47 -16.73
CA ALA A 255 32.27 -30.17 -16.39
C ALA A 255 32.50 -29.88 -14.89
N GLY A 256 31.47 -29.98 -14.04
CA GLY A 256 31.54 -29.70 -12.61
C GLY A 256 31.48 -28.20 -12.25
N GLN A 257 31.20 -27.33 -13.23
CA GLN A 257 31.08 -25.88 -13.07
C GLN A 257 29.64 -25.48 -12.73
N TYR A 258 29.16 -25.97 -11.57
CA TYR A 258 27.73 -25.92 -11.23
C TYR A 258 27.19 -24.49 -11.04
N ALA A 259 27.99 -23.57 -10.48
CA ALA A 259 27.55 -22.20 -10.24
C ALA A 259 27.41 -21.44 -11.57
N GLU A 260 28.37 -21.60 -12.46
CA GLU A 260 28.41 -20.98 -13.79
C GLU A 260 27.35 -21.55 -14.73
N ALA A 261 26.90 -22.78 -14.51
CA ALA A 261 25.86 -23.44 -15.29
C ALA A 261 24.45 -22.86 -15.05
N VAL A 262 24.21 -22.26 -13.87
CA VAL A 262 22.91 -21.70 -13.45
C VAL A 262 22.91 -20.18 -13.30
N GLN A 263 24.04 -19.53 -13.51
CA GLN A 263 24.22 -18.10 -13.23
C GLN A 263 23.22 -17.20 -13.97
N GLU A 264 22.96 -17.49 -15.25
CA GLU A 264 21.99 -16.73 -16.04
C GLU A 264 20.56 -16.94 -15.54
N ALA A 265 20.22 -18.17 -15.18
CA ALA A 265 18.91 -18.48 -14.60
C ALA A 265 18.68 -17.73 -13.28
N VAL A 266 19.66 -17.75 -12.37
CA VAL A 266 19.59 -17.01 -11.10
C VAL A 266 19.43 -15.51 -11.35
N ARG A 267 20.18 -14.94 -12.30
CA ARG A 267 20.09 -13.51 -12.63
C ARG A 267 18.71 -13.11 -13.14
N ALA A 268 18.08 -13.94 -13.98
CA ALA A 268 16.73 -13.71 -14.49
C ALA A 268 15.69 -13.77 -13.35
N GLU A 269 15.78 -14.78 -12.49
CA GLU A 269 14.83 -15.00 -11.40
C GLU A 269 14.93 -13.94 -10.28
N ASN A 270 16.09 -13.30 -10.11
CA ASN A 270 16.28 -12.22 -9.14
C ASN A 270 15.28 -11.06 -9.28
N ILE A 271 14.73 -10.84 -10.47
CA ILE A 271 13.72 -9.81 -10.75
C ILE A 271 12.49 -9.99 -9.84
N SER A 272 12.05 -11.21 -9.56
CA SER A 272 10.87 -11.47 -8.72
C SER A 272 11.18 -12.03 -7.34
N LYS A 273 12.40 -11.84 -6.81
CA LYS A 273 12.76 -12.34 -5.46
C LYS A 273 12.25 -11.43 -4.36
N VAL A 274 12.68 -10.15 -4.36
CA VAL A 274 12.46 -9.21 -3.26
C VAL A 274 11.86 -7.90 -3.79
N LEU A 275 10.91 -7.34 -3.05
CA LEU A 275 10.32 -6.03 -3.27
C LEU A 275 11.29 -4.93 -2.81
N TYR A 276 11.51 -3.92 -3.66
CA TYR A 276 12.42 -2.78 -3.38
C TYR A 276 13.83 -3.23 -2.97
N PRO A 277 14.58 -3.91 -3.87
CA PRO A 277 15.96 -4.26 -3.60
C PRO A 277 16.78 -2.99 -3.32
N ASP A 278 17.80 -3.13 -2.47
CA ASP A 278 18.70 -2.03 -2.11
C ASP A 278 19.34 -1.41 -3.36
N ASP A 279 19.07 -0.14 -3.59
CA ASP A 279 19.50 0.65 -4.75
C ASP A 279 20.63 1.65 -4.43
N SER A 280 21.30 1.48 -3.28
CA SER A 280 22.53 2.20 -2.96
C SER A 280 23.69 1.87 -3.93
N THR A 281 23.60 0.73 -4.62
CA THR A 281 24.59 0.27 -5.61
C THR A 281 24.10 0.45 -7.06
N GLU A 282 25.02 0.41 -8.03
CA GLU A 282 24.64 0.43 -9.46
C GLU A 282 23.85 -0.82 -9.88
N LEU A 283 24.24 -1.99 -9.38
CA LEU A 283 23.55 -3.26 -9.64
C LEU A 283 22.13 -3.26 -9.04
N GLY A 284 21.95 -2.71 -7.85
CA GLY A 284 20.64 -2.55 -7.22
C GLY A 284 19.70 -1.65 -8.01
N ARG A 285 20.22 -0.50 -8.48
CA ARG A 285 19.50 0.40 -9.39
C ARG A 285 19.12 -0.29 -10.71
N GLU A 286 20.05 -1.02 -11.32
CA GLU A 286 19.77 -1.79 -12.54
C GLU A 286 18.66 -2.84 -12.30
N LEU A 287 18.70 -3.57 -11.18
CA LEU A 287 17.68 -4.55 -10.82
C LEU A 287 16.31 -3.90 -10.60
N ARG A 288 16.23 -2.76 -9.92
CA ARG A 288 14.98 -2.02 -9.71
C ARG A 288 14.37 -1.54 -11.05
N LEU A 289 15.19 -1.03 -11.98
CA LEU A 289 14.70 -0.69 -13.31
C LEU A 289 14.27 -1.93 -14.12
N LYS A 290 14.99 -3.06 -13.99
CA LYS A 290 14.57 -4.35 -14.56
C LYS A 290 13.20 -4.79 -14.04
N GLN A 291 12.95 -4.69 -12.73
CA GLN A 291 11.66 -5.01 -12.12
C GLN A 291 10.51 -4.19 -12.70
N GLN A 292 10.70 -2.87 -12.78
CA GLN A 292 9.70 -1.97 -13.35
C GLN A 292 9.40 -2.31 -14.81
N TYR A 293 10.44 -2.48 -15.63
CA TYR A 293 10.25 -2.81 -17.03
C TYR A 293 9.62 -4.20 -17.23
N PHE A 294 10.04 -5.18 -16.45
CA PHE A 294 9.47 -6.53 -16.45
C PHE A 294 7.97 -6.52 -16.14
N LEU A 295 7.56 -5.80 -15.08
CA LEU A 295 6.16 -5.62 -14.73
C LEU A 295 5.36 -5.05 -15.90
N VAL A 296 5.82 -3.93 -16.49
CA VAL A 296 5.02 -3.24 -17.51
C VAL A 296 5.00 -4.01 -18.84
N SER A 297 6.10 -4.63 -19.26
CA SER A 297 6.15 -5.33 -20.55
C SER A 297 5.27 -6.57 -20.51
N CYS A 298 5.33 -7.37 -19.44
CA CYS A 298 4.42 -8.51 -19.27
C CYS A 298 2.94 -8.07 -19.25
N SER A 299 2.65 -7.01 -18.47
CA SER A 299 1.28 -6.53 -18.30
C SER A 299 0.71 -5.95 -19.58
N LEU A 300 1.46 -5.13 -20.32
CA LEU A 300 1.00 -4.54 -21.58
C LEU A 300 0.78 -5.60 -22.66
N ARG A 301 1.63 -6.63 -22.74
CA ARG A 301 1.40 -7.75 -23.66
C ARG A 301 0.11 -8.51 -23.32
N ASP A 302 -0.18 -8.76 -22.04
CA ASP A 302 -1.44 -9.38 -21.63
C ASP A 302 -2.66 -8.47 -21.87
N ILE A 303 -2.55 -7.16 -21.63
CA ILE A 303 -3.60 -6.18 -21.93
C ILE A 303 -3.92 -6.15 -23.43
N VAL A 304 -2.89 -6.09 -24.28
CA VAL A 304 -3.05 -6.12 -25.73
C VAL A 304 -3.68 -7.44 -26.18
N ARG A 305 -3.22 -8.58 -25.65
CA ARG A 305 -3.82 -9.89 -25.93
C ARG A 305 -5.30 -9.92 -25.57
N ARG A 306 -5.68 -9.42 -24.39
CA ARG A 306 -7.08 -9.33 -23.93
C ARG A 306 -7.93 -8.44 -24.82
N PHE A 307 -7.42 -7.26 -25.18
CA PHE A 307 -8.09 -6.35 -26.12
C PHE A 307 -8.37 -7.05 -27.45
N ARG A 308 -7.37 -7.78 -27.98
CA ARG A 308 -7.44 -8.50 -29.25
C ARG A 308 -8.40 -9.70 -29.28
N LEU A 309 -8.87 -10.19 -28.13
CA LEU A 309 -9.90 -11.24 -28.08
C LEU A 309 -11.25 -10.78 -28.66
N ARG A 310 -11.51 -9.45 -28.67
CA ARG A 310 -12.82 -8.89 -29.05
C ARG A 310 -12.74 -7.66 -29.95
N ASN A 311 -11.54 -7.13 -30.20
CA ASN A 311 -11.35 -5.87 -30.90
C ASN A 311 -10.18 -5.98 -31.89
N GLU A 312 -10.34 -5.44 -33.10
CA GLU A 312 -9.32 -5.51 -34.16
C GLU A 312 -8.66 -4.15 -34.45
N GLY A 313 -9.39 -3.05 -34.38
CA GLY A 313 -8.87 -1.71 -34.70
C GLY A 313 -8.27 -0.99 -33.49
N TRP A 314 -7.08 -0.41 -33.66
CA TRP A 314 -6.37 0.33 -32.60
C TRP A 314 -7.07 1.63 -32.17
N ASP A 315 -7.91 2.22 -33.02
CA ASP A 315 -8.66 3.45 -32.71
C ASP A 315 -9.57 3.30 -31.49
N THR A 316 -10.01 2.08 -31.20
CA THR A 316 -10.88 1.77 -30.06
C THR A 316 -10.12 1.40 -28.79
N PHE A 317 -8.78 1.32 -28.84
CA PHE A 317 -7.98 0.83 -27.72
C PHE A 317 -8.17 1.68 -26.47
N ALA A 318 -8.01 3.00 -26.58
CA ALA A 318 -8.16 3.91 -25.44
C ALA A 318 -9.61 3.98 -24.92
N ASP A 319 -10.61 3.68 -25.76
CA ASP A 319 -12.02 3.64 -25.37
C ASP A 319 -12.38 2.35 -24.63
N LYS A 320 -11.58 1.29 -24.79
CA LYS A 320 -11.74 -0.02 -24.14
C LYS A 320 -10.75 -0.29 -23.02
N THR A 321 -9.72 0.54 -22.90
CA THR A 321 -8.59 0.32 -21.98
C THR A 321 -8.27 1.63 -21.28
N VAL A 322 -8.21 1.60 -19.94
CA VAL A 322 -7.54 2.64 -19.16
C VAL A 322 -6.51 1.99 -18.23
N ILE A 323 -5.31 2.54 -18.19
CA ILE A 323 -4.21 2.02 -17.39
C ILE A 323 -3.81 3.07 -16.35
N GLN A 324 -3.97 2.73 -15.08
CA GLN A 324 -3.57 3.57 -13.96
C GLN A 324 -2.13 3.27 -13.57
N LEU A 325 -1.28 4.30 -13.59
CA LEU A 325 0.08 4.28 -13.09
C LEU A 325 0.07 4.67 -11.61
N ASN A 326 0.28 3.69 -10.73
CA ASN A 326 0.35 3.91 -9.28
C ASN A 326 1.78 4.34 -8.89
N ASP A 327 1.97 5.66 -8.74
CA ASP A 327 3.29 6.30 -8.59
C ASP A 327 4.16 6.13 -9.87
N THR A 328 5.45 6.48 -9.80
CA THR A 328 6.36 6.54 -10.94
C THR A 328 6.91 5.19 -11.39
N HIS A 329 6.78 4.13 -10.57
CA HIS A 329 7.33 2.80 -10.87
C HIS A 329 6.90 2.23 -12.23
N PRO A 330 5.62 2.27 -12.63
CA PRO A 330 5.18 1.75 -13.92
C PRO A 330 5.26 2.77 -15.07
N THR A 331 5.89 3.95 -14.90
CA THR A 331 5.94 4.99 -15.96
C THR A 331 6.55 4.51 -17.27
N ILE A 332 7.47 3.55 -17.21
CA ILE A 332 8.08 2.93 -18.40
C ILE A 332 7.05 2.19 -19.28
N ALA A 333 5.81 1.98 -18.80
CA ALA A 333 4.69 1.51 -19.61
C ALA A 333 4.36 2.45 -20.78
N ILE A 334 4.58 3.77 -20.63
CA ILE A 334 4.31 4.76 -21.68
C ILE A 334 5.17 4.49 -22.93
N PRO A 335 6.52 4.49 -22.84
CA PRO A 335 7.35 4.16 -24.00
C PRO A 335 7.24 2.68 -24.42
N GLU A 336 6.91 1.75 -23.52
CA GLU A 336 6.69 0.34 -23.92
C GLU A 336 5.42 0.18 -24.77
N LEU A 337 4.32 0.86 -24.44
CA LEU A 337 3.13 0.83 -25.29
C LEU A 337 3.42 1.47 -26.65
N MET A 338 4.15 2.59 -26.68
CA MET A 338 4.64 3.18 -27.94
C MET A 338 5.47 2.19 -28.75
N ARG A 339 6.41 1.48 -28.12
CA ARG A 339 7.26 0.48 -28.78
C ARG A 339 6.41 -0.64 -29.37
N LEU A 340 5.47 -1.20 -28.60
CA LEU A 340 4.56 -2.26 -29.07
C LEU A 340 3.75 -1.77 -30.29
N LEU A 341 3.10 -0.62 -30.17
CA LEU A 341 2.25 -0.08 -31.24
C LEU A 341 3.05 0.23 -32.51
N VAL A 342 4.19 0.91 -32.40
CA VAL A 342 4.98 1.36 -33.55
C VAL A 342 5.80 0.24 -34.18
N ASP A 343 6.55 -0.50 -33.35
CA ASP A 343 7.54 -1.46 -33.86
C ASP A 343 6.89 -2.82 -34.19
N GLU A 344 5.99 -3.34 -33.33
CA GLU A 344 5.38 -4.68 -33.49
C GLU A 344 4.05 -4.64 -34.26
N TYR A 345 3.23 -3.62 -34.05
CA TYR A 345 1.89 -3.51 -34.67
C TYR A 345 1.78 -2.47 -35.79
N GLU A 346 2.90 -1.84 -36.15
CA GLU A 346 3.04 -0.93 -37.29
C GLU A 346 2.05 0.26 -37.29
N VAL A 347 1.68 0.73 -36.10
CA VAL A 347 0.87 1.94 -35.94
C VAL A 347 1.75 3.16 -36.13
N GLU A 348 1.29 4.13 -36.93
CA GLU A 348 2.00 5.38 -37.15
C GLU A 348 2.22 6.15 -35.84
N TRP A 349 3.34 6.87 -35.74
CA TRP A 349 3.81 7.46 -34.49
C TRP A 349 2.77 8.39 -33.84
N GLU A 350 2.15 9.28 -34.62
CA GLU A 350 1.15 10.23 -34.14
C GLU A 350 -0.08 9.52 -33.58
N GLN A 351 -0.58 8.49 -34.27
CA GLN A 351 -1.72 7.70 -33.82
C GLN A 351 -1.37 6.88 -32.58
N ALA A 352 -0.19 6.25 -32.54
CA ALA A 352 0.29 5.51 -31.39
C ALA A 352 0.43 6.41 -30.15
N TRP A 353 0.90 7.65 -30.34
CA TRP A 353 1.04 8.63 -29.26
C TRP A 353 -0.30 9.12 -28.74
N GLU A 354 -1.29 9.35 -29.62
CA GLU A 354 -2.65 9.69 -29.20
C GLU A 354 -3.27 8.56 -28.37
N ILE A 355 -3.20 7.32 -28.88
CA ILE A 355 -3.69 6.13 -28.17
C ILE A 355 -3.03 6.03 -26.79
N THR A 356 -1.69 6.15 -26.75
CA THR A 356 -0.90 6.05 -25.52
C THR A 356 -1.35 7.10 -24.50
N ARG A 357 -1.40 8.38 -24.90
CA ARG A 357 -1.81 9.47 -23.99
C ARG A 357 -3.22 9.28 -23.45
N ARG A 358 -4.19 8.87 -24.28
CA ARG A 358 -5.59 8.62 -23.88
C ARG A 358 -5.79 7.34 -23.05
N THR A 359 -4.80 6.44 -23.05
CA THR A 359 -4.87 5.18 -22.30
C THR A 359 -4.40 5.35 -20.86
N PHE A 360 -3.38 6.18 -20.61
CA PHE A 360 -2.75 6.27 -19.29
C PHE A 360 -3.27 7.41 -18.41
N ALA A 361 -3.37 7.13 -17.11
CA ALA A 361 -3.52 8.13 -16.05
C ALA A 361 -2.47 7.89 -14.94
N TYR A 362 -2.02 8.95 -14.28
CA TYR A 362 -0.93 8.91 -13.29
C TYR A 362 -1.38 9.43 -11.93
N THR A 363 -1.18 8.64 -10.87
CA THR A 363 -1.36 9.09 -9.49
C THR A 363 0.00 9.35 -8.85
N CYS A 364 0.21 10.58 -8.35
CA CYS A 364 1.40 10.96 -7.61
C CYS A 364 1.15 10.83 -6.10
N HIS A 365 2.05 10.15 -5.39
CA HIS A 365 1.95 9.89 -3.94
C HIS A 365 2.98 10.65 -3.09
N THR A 366 3.74 11.56 -3.69
CA THR A 366 4.80 12.30 -3.00
C THR A 366 4.89 13.74 -3.47
N LEU A 367 5.22 14.64 -2.54
CA LEU A 367 5.60 16.03 -2.82
C LEU A 367 7.12 16.24 -2.74
N LEU A 368 7.86 15.26 -2.23
CA LEU A 368 9.30 15.33 -2.06
C LEU A 368 9.98 15.18 -3.43
N PRO A 369 10.66 16.21 -3.95
CA PRO A 369 11.34 16.13 -5.25
C PRO A 369 12.36 14.98 -5.31
N GLU A 370 13.04 14.69 -4.19
CA GLU A 370 14.00 13.59 -4.07
C GLU A 370 13.37 12.20 -4.15
N ALA A 371 12.06 12.09 -3.90
CA ALA A 371 11.31 10.84 -4.03
C ALA A 371 10.72 10.65 -5.43
N LEU A 372 10.76 11.68 -6.30
CA LEU A 372 10.38 11.55 -7.71
C LEU A 372 11.49 10.84 -8.47
N GLU A 373 11.18 9.64 -8.97
CA GLU A 373 12.19 8.75 -9.51
C GLU A 373 12.89 9.35 -10.75
N THR A 374 14.22 9.27 -10.75
CA THR A 374 15.05 9.63 -11.91
C THR A 374 16.12 8.58 -12.15
N TRP A 375 16.42 8.32 -13.42
CA TRP A 375 17.39 7.29 -13.82
C TRP A 375 18.50 7.88 -14.67
N PRO A 376 19.78 7.50 -14.47
CA PRO A 376 20.86 7.88 -15.37
C PRO A 376 20.55 7.46 -16.82
N VAL A 377 20.72 8.37 -17.77
CA VAL A 377 20.50 8.09 -19.20
C VAL A 377 21.34 6.90 -19.68
N ARG A 378 22.59 6.78 -19.20
CA ARG A 378 23.49 5.65 -19.50
C ARG A 378 22.91 4.28 -19.09
N MET A 379 22.08 4.25 -18.06
CA MET A 379 21.42 3.00 -17.62
C MET A 379 20.32 2.60 -18.59
N PHE A 380 19.54 3.58 -19.06
CA PHE A 380 18.56 3.39 -20.12
C PHE A 380 19.20 2.97 -21.44
N GLU A 381 20.28 3.64 -21.83
CA GLU A 381 21.03 3.33 -23.05
C GLU A 381 21.54 1.87 -23.05
N LYS A 382 22.04 1.43 -21.89
CA LYS A 382 22.52 0.06 -21.70
C LYS A 382 21.36 -0.96 -21.65
N LEU A 383 20.32 -0.70 -20.87
CA LEU A 383 19.30 -1.70 -20.51
C LEU A 383 18.09 -1.70 -21.45
N LEU A 384 17.66 -0.53 -21.89
CA LEU A 384 16.41 -0.28 -22.64
C LEU A 384 16.67 0.72 -23.79
N PRO A 385 17.58 0.41 -24.74
CA PRO A 385 18.04 1.36 -25.74
C PRO A 385 16.88 1.88 -26.60
N ARG A 386 15.94 1.00 -26.97
CA ARG A 386 14.78 1.40 -27.79
C ARG A 386 13.85 2.37 -27.04
N HIS A 387 13.60 2.13 -25.76
CA HIS A 387 12.77 3.00 -24.94
C HIS A 387 13.40 4.38 -24.77
N LEU A 388 14.72 4.45 -24.65
CA LEU A 388 15.43 5.74 -24.58
C LEU A 388 15.22 6.57 -25.85
N GLU A 389 15.28 5.95 -27.03
CA GLU A 389 15.01 6.65 -28.31
C GLU A 389 13.59 7.20 -28.38
N ILE A 390 12.61 6.39 -27.95
CA ILE A 390 11.20 6.79 -27.89
C ILE A 390 11.05 7.96 -26.91
N ILE A 391 11.68 7.89 -25.73
CA ILE A 391 11.67 8.98 -24.74
C ILE A 391 12.29 10.25 -25.31
N TYR A 392 13.40 10.17 -26.05
CA TYR A 392 14.01 11.34 -26.68
C TYR A 392 13.08 11.97 -27.73
N LEU A 393 12.41 11.15 -28.55
CA LEU A 393 11.47 11.67 -29.54
C LEU A 393 10.25 12.32 -28.88
N ILE A 394 9.70 11.70 -27.83
CA ILE A 394 8.64 12.30 -26.99
C ILE A 394 9.11 13.65 -26.43
N ASN A 395 10.31 13.69 -25.83
CA ASN A 395 10.86 14.90 -25.25
C ASN A 395 11.04 16.02 -26.28
N MET A 396 11.60 15.70 -27.45
CA MET A 396 11.80 16.67 -28.52
C MET A 396 10.47 17.27 -29.01
N LEU A 397 9.46 16.42 -29.25
CA LEU A 397 8.14 16.88 -29.69
C LEU A 397 7.44 17.73 -28.61
N PHE A 398 7.53 17.29 -27.35
CA PHE A 398 6.97 18.02 -26.21
C PHE A 398 7.64 19.40 -26.03
N LEU A 399 8.98 19.49 -26.10
CA LEU A 399 9.66 20.77 -25.97
C LEU A 399 9.32 21.75 -27.11
N ARG A 400 8.98 21.25 -28.31
CA ARG A 400 8.43 22.10 -29.37
C ARG A 400 7.04 22.65 -29.03
N GLU A 401 6.18 21.85 -28.38
CA GLU A 401 4.89 22.32 -27.87
C GLU A 401 5.07 23.42 -26.80
N VAL A 402 6.02 23.22 -25.88
CA VAL A 402 6.35 24.19 -24.82
C VAL A 402 6.88 25.50 -25.43
N GLU A 403 7.84 25.45 -26.35
CA GLU A 403 8.38 26.65 -27.02
C GLU A 403 7.31 27.39 -27.83
N ALA A 404 6.41 26.65 -28.51
CA ALA A 404 5.30 27.26 -29.23
C ALA A 404 4.30 27.98 -28.28
N ARG A 405 4.12 27.45 -27.07
CA ARG A 405 3.22 28.04 -26.06
C ARG A 405 3.84 29.18 -25.27
N PHE A 406 5.15 29.10 -25.00
CA PHE A 406 5.92 30.03 -24.17
C PHE A 406 7.21 30.45 -24.88
N PRO A 407 7.11 31.21 -26.00
CA PRO A 407 8.26 31.51 -26.84
C PRO A 407 9.32 32.33 -26.07
N GLY A 408 10.58 31.89 -26.14
CA GLY A 408 11.73 32.54 -25.51
C GLY A 408 11.94 32.25 -24.01
N ASP A 409 11.07 31.46 -23.35
CA ASP A 409 11.27 31.02 -21.96
C ASP A 409 12.12 29.74 -21.90
N HIS A 410 13.41 29.88 -22.20
CA HIS A 410 14.35 28.75 -22.25
C HIS A 410 14.53 28.06 -20.88
N ASP A 411 14.37 28.80 -19.77
CA ASP A 411 14.44 28.22 -18.43
C ASP A 411 13.25 27.28 -18.17
N ARG A 412 12.04 27.64 -18.62
CA ARG A 412 10.88 26.75 -18.57
C ARG A 412 11.08 25.50 -19.41
N LEU A 413 11.66 25.60 -20.61
CA LEU A 413 12.01 24.40 -21.39
C LEU A 413 12.91 23.44 -20.59
N ARG A 414 13.94 23.98 -19.93
CA ARG A 414 14.85 23.18 -19.08
C ARG A 414 14.10 22.55 -17.91
N ARG A 415 13.26 23.32 -17.20
CA ARG A 415 12.47 22.81 -16.06
C ARG A 415 11.46 21.74 -16.49
N MET A 416 10.82 21.88 -17.64
CA MET A 416 9.79 20.96 -18.11
C MET A 416 10.31 19.73 -18.86
N SER A 417 11.52 19.74 -19.40
CA SER A 417 12.09 18.61 -20.16
C SER A 417 11.94 17.26 -19.43
N ILE A 418 11.79 16.17 -20.16
CA ILE A 418 11.83 14.81 -19.58
C ILE A 418 13.28 14.43 -19.27
N ILE A 419 14.24 15.00 -20.00
CA ILE A 419 15.67 14.80 -19.79
C ILE A 419 16.20 15.96 -18.96
N GLN A 420 16.80 15.63 -17.82
CA GLN A 420 17.65 16.56 -17.07
C GLN A 420 19.06 16.48 -17.66
N GLU A 421 19.69 17.63 -17.92
CA GLU A 421 21.05 17.68 -18.49
C GLU A 421 22.16 17.67 -17.42
N ASP A 422 22.01 18.49 -16.37
CA ASP A 422 23.02 18.69 -15.32
C ASP A 422 22.56 18.17 -13.96
N PRO A 423 23.48 17.78 -13.05
CA PRO A 423 24.91 17.58 -13.29
C PRO A 423 25.24 16.26 -14.01
N GLU A 424 24.29 15.33 -14.05
CA GLU A 424 24.34 14.08 -14.83
C GLU A 424 23.05 14.03 -15.66
N ARG A 425 23.16 13.53 -16.90
CA ARG A 425 21.97 13.32 -17.74
C ARG A 425 21.07 12.24 -17.14
N ARG A 426 19.83 12.60 -16.82
CA ARG A 426 18.85 11.69 -16.20
C ARG A 426 17.47 11.78 -16.85
N VAL A 427 16.78 10.66 -16.92
CA VAL A 427 15.36 10.59 -17.29
C VAL A 427 14.53 10.89 -16.05
N ARG A 428 13.65 11.90 -16.13
CA ARG A 428 12.73 12.29 -15.04
C ARG A 428 11.40 11.58 -15.20
N MET A 429 11.16 10.54 -14.40
CA MET A 429 10.01 9.64 -14.61
C MET A 429 8.68 10.35 -14.31
N ALA A 430 8.61 11.22 -13.30
CA ALA A 430 7.40 12.01 -13.04
C ALA A 430 7.05 12.92 -14.24
N HIS A 431 8.05 13.49 -14.92
CA HIS A 431 7.84 14.34 -16.09
C HIS A 431 7.34 13.51 -17.27
N LEU A 432 7.96 12.35 -17.51
CA LEU A 432 7.50 11.40 -18.53
C LEU A 432 6.04 10.97 -18.28
N ALA A 433 5.68 10.69 -17.02
CA ALA A 433 4.31 10.34 -16.64
C ALA A 433 3.32 11.46 -16.96
N VAL A 434 3.62 12.70 -16.55
CA VAL A 434 2.76 13.86 -16.80
C VAL A 434 2.59 14.13 -18.29
N VAL A 435 3.66 14.01 -19.09
CA VAL A 435 3.60 14.21 -20.55
C VAL A 435 2.81 13.11 -21.25
N GLY A 436 3.02 11.84 -20.86
CA GLY A 436 2.43 10.67 -21.51
C GLY A 436 1.06 10.21 -21.04
N THR A 437 0.37 10.99 -20.19
CA THR A 437 -0.95 10.64 -19.63
C THR A 437 -2.04 11.67 -19.98
N GLU A 438 -3.30 11.25 -19.93
CA GLU A 438 -4.48 12.12 -20.07
C GLU A 438 -4.77 12.87 -18.77
N ALA A 439 -4.57 12.21 -17.62
CA ALA A 439 -4.90 12.73 -16.30
C ALA A 439 -3.78 12.48 -15.28
N VAL A 440 -3.58 13.45 -14.38
CA VAL A 440 -2.67 13.39 -13.23
C VAL A 440 -3.48 13.68 -11.99
N ASN A 441 -3.38 12.86 -10.94
CA ASN A 441 -4.05 13.15 -9.68
C ASN A 441 -3.13 13.04 -8.47
N GLY A 442 -3.38 13.89 -7.48
CA GLY A 442 -2.92 13.68 -6.11
C GLY A 442 -3.94 12.90 -5.28
N VAL A 443 -3.60 12.70 -4.01
CA VAL A 443 -4.24 11.71 -3.12
C VAL A 443 -4.91 12.28 -1.87
N ALA A 444 -4.92 13.60 -1.77
CA ALA A 444 -5.63 14.42 -0.79
C ALA A 444 -5.77 15.83 -1.38
N GLU A 445 -6.74 16.62 -0.92
CA GLU A 445 -7.01 17.93 -1.51
C GLU A 445 -5.80 18.88 -1.43
N LEU A 446 -5.21 19.03 -0.23
CA LEU A 446 -4.01 19.86 -0.06
C LEU A 446 -2.83 19.32 -0.86
N HIS A 447 -2.64 18.01 -0.90
CA HIS A 447 -1.57 17.39 -1.68
C HIS A 447 -1.72 17.70 -3.17
N SER A 448 -2.92 17.53 -3.73
CA SER A 448 -3.21 17.83 -5.13
C SER A 448 -2.99 19.31 -5.46
N LYS A 449 -3.36 20.20 -4.52
CA LYS A 449 -3.07 21.63 -4.62
C LYS A 449 -1.57 21.92 -4.63
N LEU A 450 -0.81 21.38 -3.67
CA LEU A 450 0.65 21.57 -3.60
C LEU A 450 1.36 20.96 -4.80
N LEU A 451 0.95 19.78 -5.26
CA LEU A 451 1.50 19.17 -6.48
C LEU A 451 1.37 20.11 -7.68
N ARG A 452 0.23 20.80 -7.81
CA ARG A 452 -0.05 21.76 -8.88
C ARG A 452 0.67 23.10 -8.69
N GLU A 453 0.88 23.54 -7.47
CA GLU A 453 1.38 24.89 -7.17
C GLU A 453 2.89 24.95 -6.90
N THR A 454 3.54 23.82 -6.61
CA THR A 454 4.97 23.80 -6.25
C THR A 454 5.79 22.80 -7.04
N VAL A 455 5.32 21.56 -7.23
CA VAL A 455 6.14 20.47 -7.80
C VAL A 455 6.02 20.39 -9.32
N LEU A 456 4.82 20.55 -9.86
CA LEU A 456 4.50 20.42 -11.29
C LEU A 456 3.79 21.68 -11.82
N ASP A 457 4.15 22.85 -11.30
CA ASP A 457 3.54 24.16 -11.58
C ASP A 457 3.58 24.53 -13.08
N ASP A 458 4.73 24.35 -13.73
CA ASP A 458 4.89 24.63 -15.15
C ASP A 458 4.01 23.72 -16.01
N PHE A 459 3.84 22.45 -15.61
CA PHE A 459 2.93 21.51 -16.29
C PHE A 459 1.47 21.86 -16.04
N ALA A 460 1.11 22.30 -14.83
CA ALA A 460 -0.23 22.76 -14.51
C ALA A 460 -0.60 24.05 -15.25
N ALA A 461 0.37 24.95 -15.48
CA ALA A 461 0.18 26.13 -16.30
C ALA A 461 -0.07 25.77 -17.78
N LEU A 462 0.59 24.73 -18.29
CA LEU A 462 0.39 24.23 -19.66
C LEU A 462 -0.95 23.48 -19.82
N TRP A 463 -1.28 22.57 -18.89
CA TRP A 463 -2.46 21.70 -18.96
C TRP A 463 -3.26 21.69 -17.64
N PRO A 464 -3.94 22.78 -17.27
CA PRO A 464 -4.61 22.88 -15.96
C PRO A 464 -5.69 21.82 -15.75
N ALA A 465 -6.44 21.45 -16.80
CA ALA A 465 -7.50 20.45 -16.73
C ALA A 465 -7.00 19.00 -16.52
N LYS A 466 -5.71 18.74 -16.73
CA LYS A 466 -5.09 17.42 -16.52
C LYS A 466 -4.97 17.08 -15.03
N PHE A 467 -4.84 18.09 -14.17
CA PHE A 467 -4.62 17.90 -12.74
C PHE A 467 -5.94 17.76 -11.98
N GLN A 468 -6.11 16.64 -11.30
CA GLN A 468 -7.30 16.25 -10.55
C GLN A 468 -6.95 15.94 -9.10
N ASN A 469 -7.96 15.87 -8.23
CA ASN A 469 -7.83 15.28 -6.90
C ASN A 469 -8.73 14.05 -6.78
N VAL A 470 -8.17 12.98 -6.22
CA VAL A 470 -8.95 11.85 -5.71
C VAL A 470 -8.40 11.47 -4.34
N THR A 471 -9.07 11.91 -3.27
CA THR A 471 -8.64 11.58 -1.90
C THR A 471 -8.70 10.07 -1.68
N ASN A 472 -7.64 9.51 -1.10
CA ASN A 472 -7.55 8.09 -0.74
C ASN A 472 -8.72 7.61 0.14
N GLY A 473 -8.84 6.29 0.24
CA GLY A 473 -9.81 5.62 1.11
C GLY A 473 -9.35 4.23 1.50
N VAL A 474 -10.08 3.62 2.44
CA VAL A 474 -9.81 2.30 3.00
C VAL A 474 -11.06 1.42 2.93
N SER A 475 -10.86 0.10 2.79
CA SER A 475 -11.98 -0.85 2.71
C SER A 475 -12.63 -1.02 4.08
N PRO A 476 -13.93 -0.70 4.25
CA PRO A 476 -14.64 -0.96 5.50
C PRO A 476 -14.84 -2.45 5.76
N ARG A 477 -14.84 -3.28 4.71
CA ARG A 477 -14.95 -4.73 4.87
C ARG A 477 -13.78 -5.28 5.69
N ARG A 478 -12.55 -4.88 5.34
CA ARG A 478 -11.35 -5.34 6.05
C ARG A 478 -11.15 -4.64 7.39
N PHE A 479 -11.18 -3.30 7.40
CA PHE A 479 -10.74 -2.53 8.57
C PHE A 479 -11.83 -2.24 9.60
N ILE A 480 -13.07 -2.72 9.43
CA ILE A 480 -14.07 -2.70 10.51
C ILE A 480 -14.92 -3.98 10.55
N LYS A 481 -15.46 -4.47 9.42
CA LYS A 481 -16.30 -5.69 9.45
C LYS A 481 -15.50 -6.94 9.87
N ILE A 482 -14.30 -7.11 9.33
CA ILE A 482 -13.36 -8.18 9.68
C ILE A 482 -12.56 -7.83 10.93
N ALA A 483 -11.85 -6.69 10.93
CA ALA A 483 -10.95 -6.34 12.04
C ALA A 483 -11.66 -6.12 13.39
N ASN A 484 -12.94 -5.72 13.40
CA ASN A 484 -13.64 -5.34 14.62
C ASN A 484 -15.11 -5.82 14.60
N PRO A 485 -15.35 -7.14 14.60
CA PRO A 485 -16.69 -7.70 14.42
C PRO A 485 -17.65 -7.22 15.53
N ARG A 486 -17.16 -7.12 16.77
CA ARG A 486 -17.96 -6.60 17.91
C ARG A 486 -18.47 -5.18 17.67
N LEU A 487 -17.62 -4.29 17.16
CA LEU A 487 -18.03 -2.93 16.81
C LEU A 487 -18.95 -2.93 15.60
N SER A 488 -18.66 -3.77 14.59
CA SER A 488 -19.49 -3.92 13.40
C SER A 488 -20.93 -4.33 13.76
N ASP A 489 -21.10 -5.25 14.70
CA ASP A 489 -22.40 -5.70 15.18
C ASP A 489 -23.13 -4.58 15.95
N LEU A 490 -22.42 -3.86 16.83
CA LEU A 490 -23.00 -2.71 17.54
C LEU A 490 -23.46 -1.61 16.58
N ILE A 491 -22.69 -1.31 15.53
CA ILE A 491 -23.05 -0.34 14.50
C ILE A 491 -24.28 -0.83 13.73
N THR A 492 -24.30 -2.11 13.35
CA THR A 492 -25.42 -2.73 12.65
C THR A 492 -26.70 -2.64 13.48
N GLU A 493 -26.64 -2.97 14.77
CA GLU A 493 -27.79 -2.81 15.68
C GLU A 493 -28.21 -1.35 15.81
N GLY A 494 -27.25 -0.44 16.00
CA GLY A 494 -27.52 0.99 16.17
C GLY A 494 -28.16 1.63 14.94
N LEU A 495 -27.74 1.23 13.74
CA LEU A 495 -28.27 1.72 12.45
C LEU A 495 -29.49 0.93 11.96
N GLY A 496 -29.74 -0.27 12.51
CA GLY A 496 -30.88 -1.14 12.22
C GLY A 496 -30.64 -2.19 11.12
N ASP A 497 -29.57 -2.06 10.34
CA ASP A 497 -29.15 -3.01 9.30
C ASP A 497 -27.63 -2.91 9.02
N ASP A 498 -27.07 -3.86 8.27
CA ASP A 498 -25.63 -3.97 7.97
C ASP A 498 -25.23 -3.33 6.63
N SER A 499 -26.16 -2.68 5.93
CA SER A 499 -25.89 -2.14 4.59
C SER A 499 -24.89 -0.97 4.59
N TRP A 500 -24.58 -0.40 5.75
CA TRP A 500 -23.49 0.57 5.93
C TRP A 500 -22.13 0.02 5.50
N VAL A 501 -21.94 -1.31 5.46
CA VAL A 501 -20.70 -1.93 4.96
C VAL A 501 -20.50 -1.66 3.47
N GLY A 502 -21.60 -1.53 2.71
CA GLY A 502 -21.61 -1.15 1.28
C GLY A 502 -21.83 0.34 1.02
N ASP A 503 -22.30 1.10 2.02
CA ASP A 503 -22.48 2.55 1.98
C ASP A 503 -22.04 3.20 3.30
N LEU A 504 -20.74 3.51 3.39
CA LEU A 504 -20.13 3.96 4.64
C LEU A 504 -20.62 5.34 5.10
N GLU A 505 -21.25 6.14 4.23
CA GLU A 505 -21.85 7.43 4.62
C GLU A 505 -23.01 7.24 5.62
N ARG A 506 -23.62 6.05 5.67
CA ARG A 506 -24.65 5.71 6.67
C ARG A 506 -24.13 5.75 8.11
N LEU A 507 -22.82 5.69 8.34
CA LEU A 507 -22.23 5.84 9.68
C LEU A 507 -22.59 7.17 10.34
N ALA A 508 -22.93 8.22 9.57
CA ALA A 508 -23.40 9.48 10.13
C ALA A 508 -24.62 9.30 11.05
N GLY A 509 -25.43 8.25 10.81
CA GLY A 509 -26.56 7.89 11.66
C GLY A 509 -26.19 7.51 13.10
N LEU A 510 -24.91 7.27 13.43
CA LEU A 510 -24.42 7.02 14.79
C LEU A 510 -24.36 8.29 15.65
N GLU A 511 -24.37 9.48 15.04
CA GLU A 511 -24.32 10.76 15.77
C GLU A 511 -25.46 10.87 16.80
N ARG A 512 -26.67 10.40 16.46
CA ARG A 512 -27.83 10.38 17.37
C ARG A 512 -27.65 9.44 18.58
N LEU A 513 -26.70 8.51 18.51
CA LEU A 513 -26.40 7.53 19.56
C LEU A 513 -25.18 7.94 20.39
N ALA A 514 -24.45 9.00 19.99
CA ALA A 514 -23.23 9.44 20.67
C ALA A 514 -23.48 9.92 22.12
N ASP A 515 -24.69 10.39 22.41
CA ASP A 515 -25.10 10.82 23.75
C ASP A 515 -25.91 9.75 24.51
N ASP A 516 -26.29 8.64 23.86
CA ASP A 516 -27.01 7.54 24.50
C ASP A 516 -26.11 6.81 25.51
N ALA A 517 -26.60 6.62 26.73
CA ALA A 517 -25.80 6.05 27.82
C ALA A 517 -25.51 4.56 27.61
N SER A 518 -26.50 3.78 27.15
CA SER A 518 -26.35 2.35 26.94
C SER A 518 -25.43 2.05 25.75
N PHE A 519 -25.56 2.82 24.67
CA PHE A 519 -24.68 2.71 23.51
C PHE A 519 -23.22 3.03 23.88
N ARG A 520 -22.97 4.09 24.65
CA ARG A 520 -21.62 4.44 25.12
C ARG A 520 -21.00 3.37 26.03
N GLU A 521 -21.77 2.78 26.92
CA GLU A 521 -21.30 1.69 27.80
C GLU A 521 -20.84 0.48 26.97
N ARG A 522 -21.64 0.06 25.98
CA ARG A 522 -21.27 -1.04 25.08
C ARG A 522 -20.07 -0.69 24.21
N TRP A 523 -19.99 0.54 23.73
CA TRP A 523 -18.84 1.04 22.95
C TRP A 523 -17.53 0.93 23.75
N GLN A 524 -17.54 1.36 25.02
CA GLN A 524 -16.39 1.24 25.93
C GLN A 524 -16.03 -0.22 26.19
N ALA A 525 -17.03 -1.08 26.46
CA ALA A 525 -16.81 -2.50 26.70
C ALA A 525 -16.15 -3.19 25.50
N ILE A 526 -16.58 -2.85 24.28
CA ILE A 526 -15.98 -3.36 23.03
C ILE A 526 -14.53 -2.89 22.89
N LYS A 527 -14.26 -1.59 23.07
CA LYS A 527 -12.90 -1.04 23.01
C LYS A 527 -11.98 -1.75 24.01
N ARG A 528 -12.45 -1.95 25.24
CA ARG A 528 -11.73 -2.67 26.29
C ARG A 528 -11.48 -4.14 25.92
N ALA A 529 -12.48 -4.84 25.38
CA ALA A 529 -12.31 -6.22 24.92
C ALA A 529 -11.25 -6.34 23.82
N ASN A 530 -11.26 -5.43 22.85
CA ASN A 530 -10.23 -5.40 21.80
C ASN A 530 -8.82 -5.15 22.38
N LYS A 531 -8.70 -4.34 23.43
CA LYS A 531 -7.43 -4.11 24.14
C LYS A 531 -6.97 -5.35 24.92
N VAL A 532 -7.89 -6.13 25.48
CA VAL A 532 -7.59 -7.44 26.09
C VAL A 532 -7.06 -8.41 25.02
N ASP A 533 -7.70 -8.50 23.87
CA ASP A 533 -7.28 -9.40 22.77
C ASP A 533 -5.92 -9.01 22.15
N LEU A 534 -5.62 -7.71 22.11
CA LEU A 534 -4.30 -7.22 21.69
C LEU A 534 -3.21 -7.59 22.70
N ALA A 535 -3.54 -7.65 23.99
CA ALA A 535 -2.64 -8.00 25.08
C ALA A 535 -1.32 -7.17 25.15
N ALA A 536 -1.36 -5.89 24.73
CA ALA A 536 -0.18 -5.02 24.73
C ALA A 536 0.19 -4.48 26.13
N GLY A 537 -0.80 -4.28 27.01
CA GLY A 537 -0.62 -3.64 28.31
C GLY A 537 -1.89 -3.73 29.15
N ASP A 538 -2.00 -2.83 30.13
CA ASP A 538 -3.23 -2.70 30.91
C ASP A 538 -4.39 -2.25 29.99
N PRO A 539 -5.47 -3.03 29.84
CA PRO A 539 -6.61 -2.67 28.99
C PRO A 539 -7.36 -1.43 29.47
N ASP A 540 -7.13 -0.95 30.68
CA ASP A 540 -7.72 0.27 31.23
C ASP A 540 -6.81 1.51 31.06
N SER A 541 -5.56 1.32 30.63
CA SER A 541 -4.63 2.40 30.27
C SER A 541 -4.94 3.02 28.91
N LEU A 542 -4.63 4.30 28.70
CA LEU A 542 -4.75 4.95 27.38
C LEU A 542 -3.83 4.23 26.37
N THR A 543 -4.41 3.58 25.36
CA THR A 543 -3.64 2.90 24.30
C THR A 543 -3.33 3.87 23.17
N ASP A 544 -2.08 4.32 23.17
CA ASP A 544 -1.54 5.43 22.40
C ASP A 544 -0.66 4.89 21.27
N VAL A 545 -1.17 4.95 20.04
CA VAL A 545 -0.70 4.11 18.93
C VAL A 545 -0.04 4.93 17.83
N MET A 546 1.18 4.54 17.46
CA MET A 546 1.93 5.05 16.32
C MET A 546 2.36 3.90 15.39
N ILE A 547 1.50 3.55 14.43
CA ILE A 547 1.72 2.45 13.48
C ILE A 547 1.94 2.92 12.04
N LYS A 548 3.21 2.97 11.62
CA LYS A 548 3.62 3.42 10.29
C LYS A 548 5.08 3.08 10.03
N ARG A 549 5.50 3.18 8.75
CA ARG A 549 6.91 3.08 8.34
C ARG A 549 7.79 3.97 9.21
N PHE A 550 8.99 3.51 9.56
CA PHE A 550 9.98 4.32 10.26
C PHE A 550 10.68 5.26 9.29
N HIS A 551 10.57 6.55 9.56
CA HIS A 551 11.22 7.63 8.79
C HIS A 551 11.25 8.89 9.65
N GLU A 552 12.34 9.65 9.59
CA GLU A 552 12.51 10.88 10.39
C GLU A 552 11.37 11.90 10.21
N TYR A 553 10.78 12.07 9.01
CA TYR A 553 9.65 12.99 8.78
C TYR A 553 8.35 12.55 9.48
N LYS A 554 8.21 11.27 9.81
CA LYS A 554 7.06 10.73 10.57
C LYS A 554 7.21 10.98 12.07
N ARG A 555 8.39 11.45 12.50
CA ARG A 555 8.70 11.97 13.84
C ARG A 555 8.41 11.01 15.00
N GLN A 556 8.73 9.72 14.84
CA GLN A 556 8.80 8.79 15.98
C GLN A 556 9.71 9.33 17.10
N GLN A 557 10.75 10.09 16.74
CA GLN A 557 11.61 10.84 17.64
C GLN A 557 10.88 11.89 18.50
N LEU A 558 9.89 12.63 17.95
CA LEU A 558 9.06 13.55 18.75
C LEU A 558 8.26 12.79 19.80
N LYS A 559 7.68 11.64 19.41
CA LYS A 559 6.96 10.76 20.35
C LYS A 559 7.89 10.24 21.46
N LEU A 560 9.12 9.85 21.12
CA LEU A 560 10.11 9.39 22.10
C LEU A 560 10.51 10.48 23.10
N LEU A 561 10.67 11.73 22.65
CA LEU A 561 10.96 12.85 23.56
C LEU A 561 9.81 13.06 24.56
N HIS A 562 8.57 12.92 24.12
CA HIS A 562 7.41 12.92 25.02
C HIS A 562 7.43 11.74 26.01
N VAL A 563 7.74 10.52 25.57
CA VAL A 563 7.88 9.35 26.45
C VAL A 563 8.96 9.57 27.52
N ILE A 564 10.12 10.12 27.14
CA ILE A 564 11.20 10.46 28.08
C ILE A 564 10.73 11.53 29.08
N THR A 565 10.00 12.53 28.60
CA THR A 565 9.43 13.59 29.45
C THR A 565 8.45 13.01 30.47
N LEU A 566 7.54 12.11 30.05
CA LEU A 566 6.62 11.42 30.97
C LEU A 566 7.38 10.60 32.03
N TYR A 567 8.39 9.82 31.61
CA TYR A 567 9.24 9.06 32.53
C TYR A 567 9.88 9.99 33.59
N GLN A 568 10.40 11.14 33.18
CA GLN A 568 11.01 12.11 34.10
C GLN A 568 9.98 12.74 35.04
N ARG A 569 8.82 13.17 34.51
CA ARG A 569 7.74 13.77 35.29
C ARG A 569 7.20 12.81 36.35
N ILE A 570 6.95 11.54 35.99
CA ILE A 570 6.49 10.50 36.93
C ILE A 570 7.53 10.27 38.04
N ARG A 571 8.82 10.17 37.69
CA ARG A 571 9.88 10.00 38.68
C ARG A 571 10.04 11.18 39.63
N GLN A 572 9.83 12.40 39.14
CA GLN A 572 9.93 13.61 39.96
C GLN A 572 8.75 13.76 40.92
N ASN A 573 7.55 13.30 40.52
CA ASN A 573 6.36 13.31 41.36
C ASN A 573 5.59 11.98 41.30
N PRO A 574 6.09 10.92 41.96
CA PRO A 574 5.48 9.59 41.90
C PRO A 574 4.08 9.49 42.51
N ALA A 575 3.72 10.44 43.38
CA ALA A 575 2.45 10.48 44.08
C ALA A 575 1.36 11.27 43.34
N ALA A 576 1.68 11.86 42.19
CA ALA A 576 0.67 12.53 41.37
C ALA A 576 -0.29 11.52 40.72
N ASP A 577 -1.47 12.00 40.37
CA ASP A 577 -2.52 11.24 39.69
C ASP A 577 -2.23 11.14 38.17
N TRP A 578 -1.32 10.24 37.81
CA TRP A 578 -0.92 9.98 36.44
C TRP A 578 -1.95 9.14 35.69
N VAL A 579 -2.26 9.50 34.44
CA VAL A 579 -3.04 8.64 33.54
C VAL A 579 -2.16 7.47 33.10
N PRO A 580 -2.53 6.21 33.39
CA PRO A 580 -1.78 5.07 32.88
C PRO A 580 -1.81 5.06 31.35
N ARG A 581 -0.66 4.81 30.71
CA ARG A 581 -0.52 4.88 29.25
C ARG A 581 0.30 3.71 28.70
N THR A 582 -0.25 3.04 27.69
CA THR A 582 0.46 2.06 26.87
C THR A 582 0.79 2.70 25.52
N VAL A 583 2.05 3.06 25.31
CA VAL A 583 2.55 3.62 24.05
C VAL A 583 2.99 2.49 23.12
N LEU A 584 2.30 2.33 21.99
CA LEU A 584 2.54 1.25 21.03
C LEU A 584 3.13 1.80 19.73
N PHE A 585 4.35 1.37 19.41
CA PHE A 585 4.97 1.61 18.10
C PHE A 585 4.91 0.34 17.27
N ALA A 586 4.55 0.44 15.98
CA ALA A 586 4.76 -0.68 15.07
C ALA A 586 5.10 -0.18 13.66
N GLY A 587 6.05 -0.84 13.01
CA GLY A 587 6.50 -0.45 11.68
C GLY A 587 7.87 -1.02 11.34
N LYS A 588 8.25 -0.86 10.08
CA LYS A 588 9.53 -1.30 9.52
C LYS A 588 10.37 -0.10 9.09
N ALA A 589 11.69 -0.18 9.29
CA ALA A 589 12.67 0.70 8.67
C ALA A 589 13.18 0.07 7.37
N ALA A 590 13.49 0.87 6.35
CA ALA A 590 14.15 0.33 5.15
C ALA A 590 15.54 -0.22 5.52
N PRO A 591 16.02 -1.32 4.88
CA PRO A 591 17.25 -1.99 5.30
C PRO A 591 18.49 -1.09 5.32
N ALA A 592 18.60 -0.18 4.34
CA ALA A 592 19.70 0.77 4.20
C ALA A 592 19.51 2.08 5.00
N TYR A 593 18.36 2.28 5.66
CA TYR A 593 18.08 3.53 6.37
C TYR A 593 18.53 3.45 7.85
N HIS A 594 19.83 3.65 8.07
CA HIS A 594 20.46 3.52 9.38
C HIS A 594 19.83 4.41 10.46
N ALA A 595 19.51 5.68 10.17
CA ALA A 595 18.88 6.58 11.14
C ALA A 595 17.49 6.08 11.60
N ALA A 596 16.69 5.53 10.68
CA ALA A 596 15.41 4.91 11.03
C ALA A 596 15.57 3.66 11.90
N LYS A 597 16.61 2.84 11.65
CA LYS A 597 16.97 1.68 12.50
C LYS A 597 17.42 2.12 13.89
N ASP A 598 18.19 3.20 13.99
CA ASP A 598 18.60 3.79 15.27
C ASP A 598 17.37 4.22 16.11
N ILE A 599 16.33 4.78 15.48
CA ILE A 599 15.08 5.11 16.18
C ILE A 599 14.40 3.84 16.74
N ILE A 600 14.33 2.75 15.96
CA ILE A 600 13.75 1.47 16.43
C ILE A 600 14.54 0.94 17.65
N ARG A 601 15.87 0.95 17.55
CA ARG A 601 16.74 0.52 18.65
C ARG A 601 16.56 1.40 19.88
N LEU A 602 16.42 2.72 19.70
CA LEU A 602 16.15 3.65 20.80
C LEU A 602 14.81 3.35 21.50
N ILE A 603 13.75 3.00 20.75
CA ILE A 603 12.48 2.57 21.35
C ILE A 603 12.68 1.34 22.23
N ALA A 604 13.39 0.32 21.74
CA ALA A 604 13.64 -0.90 22.51
C ALA A 604 14.40 -0.60 23.81
N THR A 605 15.43 0.25 23.76
CA THR A 605 16.20 0.64 24.94
C THR A 605 15.38 1.45 25.95
N ILE A 606 14.54 2.38 25.47
CA ILE A 606 13.63 3.16 26.33
C ILE A 606 12.58 2.23 26.97
N ALA A 607 11.99 1.31 26.21
CA ALA A 607 11.02 0.34 26.71
C ALA A 607 11.60 -0.52 27.83
N ALA A 608 12.79 -1.10 27.61
CA ALA A 608 13.49 -1.89 28.63
C ALA A 608 13.80 -1.08 29.90
N ARG A 609 14.15 0.21 29.75
CA ARG A 609 14.42 1.09 30.88
C ARG A 609 13.17 1.39 31.70
N ILE A 610 12.04 1.64 31.04
CA ILE A 610 10.76 1.91 31.69
C ILE A 610 10.28 0.66 32.44
N GLU A 611 10.34 -0.51 31.79
CA GLU A 611 9.95 -1.80 32.39
C GLU A 611 10.74 -2.10 33.67
N ALA A 612 12.03 -1.75 33.69
CA ALA A 612 12.92 -1.97 34.83
C ALA A 612 12.75 -0.94 35.98
N ASP A 613 12.00 0.16 35.79
CA ASP A 613 11.79 1.18 36.81
C ASP A 613 10.45 0.98 37.54
N PRO A 614 10.44 0.43 38.78
CA PRO A 614 9.20 0.11 39.48
C PRO A 614 8.38 1.34 39.89
N VAL A 615 8.95 2.55 39.81
CA VAL A 615 8.23 3.80 40.05
C VAL A 615 7.40 4.21 38.83
N VAL A 616 7.88 3.88 37.63
CA VAL A 616 7.29 4.35 36.37
C VAL A 616 6.46 3.28 35.67
N SER A 617 6.88 2.01 35.70
CA SER A 617 6.23 0.91 34.98
C SER A 617 4.74 0.69 35.32
N PRO A 618 4.21 1.05 36.51
CA PRO A 618 2.76 1.01 36.75
C PRO A 618 1.95 2.01 35.92
N TYR A 619 2.57 3.09 35.45
CA TYR A 619 1.90 4.21 34.77
C TYR A 619 2.25 4.35 33.30
N LEU A 620 3.42 3.87 32.88
CA LEU A 620 3.89 4.01 31.51
C LEU A 620 4.45 2.68 31.02
N LYS A 621 3.96 2.22 29.87
CA LYS A 621 4.49 1.06 29.16
C LYS A 621 4.78 1.44 27.71
N VAL A 622 5.87 0.92 27.16
CA VAL A 622 6.22 1.08 25.74
C VAL A 622 6.29 -0.30 25.11
N VAL A 623 5.54 -0.49 24.02
CA VAL A 623 5.39 -1.77 23.32
C VAL A 623 5.79 -1.61 21.87
N PHE A 624 6.58 -2.56 21.36
CA PHE A 624 6.94 -2.65 19.96
C PHE A 624 6.73 -4.08 19.46
N PRO A 625 5.52 -4.45 18.98
CA PRO A 625 5.35 -5.73 18.30
C PRO A 625 6.15 -5.74 17.00
N SER A 626 6.85 -6.85 16.74
CA SER A 626 7.65 -7.03 15.53
C SER A 626 6.78 -7.30 14.31
N ASN A 627 7.35 -7.07 13.13
CA ASN A 627 6.81 -7.44 11.83
C ASN A 627 5.43 -6.85 11.52
N TYR A 628 5.27 -5.54 11.72
CA TYR A 628 4.06 -4.83 11.33
C TYR A 628 3.66 -5.11 9.87
N ASN A 629 2.45 -5.63 9.73
CA ASN A 629 1.82 -6.10 8.51
C ASN A 629 0.28 -5.92 8.63
N VAL A 630 -0.52 -6.45 7.70
CA VAL A 630 -1.98 -6.24 7.74
C VAL A 630 -2.60 -7.02 8.89
N THR A 631 -2.21 -8.27 9.10
CA THR A 631 -2.73 -9.11 10.19
C THR A 631 -2.52 -8.45 11.55
N LEU A 632 -1.33 -7.91 11.81
CA LEU A 632 -1.07 -7.20 13.05
C LEU A 632 -1.83 -5.86 13.12
N ALA A 633 -2.00 -5.16 11.99
CA ALA A 633 -2.81 -3.94 11.95
C ALA A 633 -4.28 -4.19 12.31
N GLU A 634 -4.85 -5.31 11.86
CA GLU A 634 -6.23 -5.74 12.17
C GLU A 634 -6.44 -5.98 13.67
N ARG A 635 -5.38 -6.26 14.43
CA ARG A 635 -5.42 -6.35 15.90
C ARG A 635 -5.17 -5.03 16.61
N ILE A 636 -4.23 -4.23 16.13
CA ILE A 636 -3.85 -2.96 16.79
C ILE A 636 -4.94 -1.88 16.61
N ILE A 637 -5.47 -1.74 15.38
CA ILE A 637 -6.39 -0.64 15.04
C ILE A 637 -7.67 -0.66 15.90
N PRO A 638 -8.36 -1.80 16.10
CA PRO A 638 -9.55 -1.88 16.96
C PRO A 638 -9.31 -1.52 18.43
N ALA A 639 -8.09 -1.73 18.92
CA ALA A 639 -7.69 -1.51 20.31
C ALA A 639 -7.17 -0.08 20.58
N ALA A 640 -6.88 0.70 19.54
CA ALA A 640 -6.34 2.04 19.70
C ALA A 640 -7.35 3.02 20.32
N ASP A 641 -6.91 3.79 21.32
CA ASP A 641 -7.66 4.92 21.88
C ASP A 641 -7.21 6.23 21.22
N LEU A 642 -5.88 6.43 21.14
CA LEU A 642 -5.26 7.62 20.53
C LEU A 642 -4.42 7.22 19.31
N SER A 643 -4.55 8.00 18.24
CA SER A 643 -3.88 7.81 16.95
C SER A 643 -2.84 8.91 16.71
N GLU A 644 -1.56 8.56 16.69
CA GLU A 644 -0.44 9.49 16.49
C GLU A 644 -0.16 9.75 14.99
N GLN A 645 -0.60 10.92 14.51
CA GLN A 645 -0.48 11.35 13.13
C GLN A 645 0.38 12.61 13.01
N ILE A 646 1.61 12.48 13.50
CA ILE A 646 2.49 13.59 13.83
C ILE A 646 3.58 13.87 12.79
N SER A 647 3.37 13.57 11.51
CA SER A 647 4.34 13.92 10.46
C SER A 647 4.56 15.45 10.42
N LEU A 648 5.73 15.92 9.99
CA LEU A 648 5.92 17.36 9.76
C LEU A 648 4.94 17.84 8.68
N ALA A 649 4.24 18.95 8.93
CA ALA A 649 3.27 19.49 7.99
C ALA A 649 3.87 19.78 6.59
N GLY A 650 3.17 19.35 5.55
CA GLY A 650 3.61 19.41 4.16
C GLY A 650 4.44 18.21 3.69
N LYS A 651 4.63 17.18 4.53
CA LYS A 651 5.45 15.99 4.18
C LYS A 651 4.60 14.73 3.94
N GLU A 652 3.44 14.60 4.58
CA GLU A 652 2.52 13.48 4.35
C GLU A 652 1.55 13.82 3.21
N ALA A 653 1.58 13.02 2.14
CA ALA A 653 0.68 13.23 1.00
C ALA A 653 -0.80 12.97 1.35
N SER A 654 -1.06 12.01 2.23
CA SER A 654 -2.41 11.61 2.63
C SER A 654 -2.33 10.89 3.98
N GLY A 655 -2.05 9.59 3.96
CA GLY A 655 -2.15 8.73 5.14
C GLY A 655 -3.48 7.98 5.12
N THR A 656 -3.41 6.65 5.15
CA THR A 656 -4.58 5.77 5.25
C THR A 656 -4.64 5.04 6.60
N GLY A 657 -3.56 5.07 7.39
CA GLY A 657 -3.55 4.53 8.75
C GLY A 657 -4.45 5.33 9.69
N ASN A 658 -4.43 6.66 9.58
CA ASN A 658 -5.31 7.57 10.32
C ASN A 658 -6.79 7.32 10.01
N MET A 659 -7.16 7.09 8.75
CA MET A 659 -8.54 6.77 8.35
C MET A 659 -9.04 5.49 9.05
N LYS A 660 -8.22 4.44 9.13
CA LYS A 660 -8.60 3.17 9.78
C LYS A 660 -8.77 3.33 11.28
N LEU A 661 -7.86 4.09 11.90
CA LEU A 661 -7.89 4.38 13.33
C LEU A 661 -9.13 5.22 13.70
N ALA A 662 -9.40 6.29 12.95
CA ALA A 662 -10.61 7.11 13.13
C ALA A 662 -11.89 6.29 12.91
N LEU A 663 -11.94 5.43 11.88
CA LEU A 663 -13.06 4.54 11.60
C LEU A 663 -13.35 3.59 12.78
N ASN A 664 -12.32 3.17 13.53
CA ASN A 664 -12.44 2.33 14.73
C ASN A 664 -12.54 3.13 16.04
N GLY A 665 -12.84 4.43 15.95
CA GLY A 665 -13.08 5.30 17.09
C GLY A 665 -11.83 5.75 17.83
N ALA A 666 -10.63 5.57 17.29
CA ALA A 666 -9.44 6.19 17.87
C ALA A 666 -9.43 7.69 17.57
N VAL A 667 -9.26 8.51 18.59
CA VAL A 667 -9.17 9.97 18.44
C VAL A 667 -7.78 10.33 17.94
N THR A 668 -7.68 11.24 16.97
CA THR A 668 -6.38 11.59 16.38
C THR A 668 -5.73 12.77 17.12
N ILE A 669 -4.45 12.62 17.43
CA ILE A 669 -3.52 13.71 17.69
C ILE A 669 -2.58 13.87 16.49
N GLY A 670 -2.47 15.07 15.94
CA GLY A 670 -1.72 15.24 14.71
C GLY A 670 -1.51 16.68 14.30
N THR A 671 -0.66 16.83 13.29
CA THR A 671 -0.43 18.09 12.58
C THR A 671 -1.50 18.32 11.51
N LEU A 672 -1.59 19.56 11.02
CA LEU A 672 -2.44 19.92 9.88
C LEU A 672 -1.79 19.47 8.55
N ASP A 673 -1.71 18.16 8.35
CA ASP A 673 -1.01 17.53 7.23
C ASP A 673 -1.78 16.34 6.64
N GLY A 674 -1.59 16.10 5.33
CA GLY A 674 -2.25 15.00 4.62
C GLY A 674 -3.74 14.88 4.93
N ALA A 675 -4.18 13.64 5.19
CA ALA A 675 -5.56 13.30 5.49
C ALA A 675 -6.04 13.72 6.88
N ASN A 676 -5.15 14.23 7.76
CA ASN A 676 -5.60 14.81 9.03
C ASN A 676 -6.48 16.04 8.81
N ILE A 677 -6.22 16.80 7.74
CA ILE A 677 -7.02 17.97 7.35
C ILE A 677 -8.45 17.52 7.04
N GLU A 678 -8.60 16.51 6.19
CA GLU A 678 -9.90 15.97 5.82
C GLU A 678 -10.62 15.27 6.98
N ILE A 679 -9.89 14.60 7.88
CA ILE A 679 -10.45 13.97 9.10
C ILE A 679 -10.97 15.07 10.02
N ARG A 680 -10.13 16.04 10.41
CA ARG A 680 -10.49 17.14 11.32
C ARG A 680 -11.70 17.92 10.80
N ALA A 681 -11.74 18.20 9.49
CA ALA A 681 -12.86 18.91 8.86
C ALA A 681 -14.20 18.17 8.97
N ARG A 682 -14.18 16.83 9.10
CA ARG A 682 -15.39 15.99 9.16
C ARG A 682 -15.78 15.62 10.58
N VAL A 683 -14.81 15.20 11.39
CA VAL A 683 -15.09 14.82 12.79
C VAL A 683 -15.34 16.04 13.66
N GLY A 684 -14.95 17.25 13.21
CA GLY A 684 -15.07 18.49 13.95
C GLY A 684 -13.85 18.79 14.81
N GLU A 685 -13.58 20.08 15.03
CA GLU A 685 -12.37 20.53 15.73
C GLU A 685 -12.29 20.02 17.17
N ASP A 686 -13.45 19.88 17.84
CA ASP A 686 -13.53 19.41 19.23
C ASP A 686 -13.24 17.91 19.39
N ASN A 687 -13.23 17.15 18.29
CA ASN A 687 -13.00 15.69 18.27
C ASN A 687 -11.64 15.33 17.65
N PHE A 688 -10.70 16.29 17.58
CA PHE A 688 -9.36 16.13 17.03
C PHE A 688 -8.34 16.98 17.82
N PHE A 689 -7.20 16.41 18.18
CA PHE A 689 -6.13 17.11 18.90
C PHE A 689 -5.08 17.66 17.93
N LEU A 690 -5.25 18.92 17.51
CA LEU A 690 -4.33 19.60 16.59
C LEU A 690 -3.15 20.24 17.34
N PHE A 691 -1.94 20.11 16.80
CA PHE A 691 -0.76 20.86 17.27
C PHE A 691 0.24 21.12 16.14
N GLY A 692 1.28 21.89 16.47
CA GLY A 692 2.47 22.08 15.65
C GLY A 692 2.32 23.14 14.56
N LEU A 693 3.43 23.39 13.88
CA LEU A 693 3.50 24.32 12.74
C LEU A 693 2.65 23.82 11.57
N ASP A 694 2.00 24.74 10.86
CA ASP A 694 1.44 24.42 9.54
C ASP A 694 2.55 24.33 8.46
N ALA A 695 2.18 23.88 7.25
CA ALA A 695 3.14 23.69 6.15
C ALA A 695 3.85 24.99 5.73
N TYR A 696 3.17 26.13 5.77
CA TYR A 696 3.75 27.43 5.42
C TYR A 696 4.67 27.94 6.53
N GLU A 697 4.30 27.74 7.79
CA GLU A 697 5.11 28.08 8.95
C GLU A 697 6.38 27.24 9.02
N ALA A 698 6.29 25.93 8.73
CA ALA A 698 7.44 25.04 8.63
C ALA A 698 8.41 25.48 7.52
N ALA A 699 7.90 25.81 6.33
CA ALA A 699 8.71 26.34 5.23
C ALA A 699 9.37 27.69 5.60
N ARG A 700 8.62 28.59 6.25
CA ARG A 700 9.13 29.88 6.72
C ARG A 700 10.22 29.73 7.79
N ALA A 701 10.05 28.80 8.73
CA ALA A 701 11.05 28.50 9.76
C ALA A 701 12.38 28.08 9.13
N ARG A 702 12.33 27.23 8.09
CA ARG A 702 13.51 26.83 7.30
C ARG A 702 14.17 28.02 6.61
N ILE A 703 13.40 28.82 5.88
CA ILE A 703 13.90 29.98 5.14
C ILE A 703 14.57 30.99 6.08
N ASN A 704 14.03 31.18 7.28
CA ASN A 704 14.54 32.13 8.27
C ASN A 704 15.75 31.60 9.07
N GLY A 705 16.34 30.45 8.67
CA GLY A 705 17.53 29.90 9.31
C GLY A 705 17.26 29.24 10.66
N TYR A 706 16.28 28.33 10.71
CA TYR A 706 15.98 27.48 11.88
C TYR A 706 17.24 26.95 12.57
N GLN A 707 17.34 27.16 13.90
CA GLN A 707 18.44 26.68 14.74
C GLN A 707 17.89 25.77 15.85
N PRO A 708 18.10 24.44 15.78
CA PRO A 708 17.54 23.50 16.74
C PRO A 708 18.00 23.76 18.19
N ARG A 709 19.27 24.19 18.36
CA ARG A 709 19.87 24.48 19.67
C ARG A 709 19.11 25.55 20.47
N HIS A 710 18.49 26.50 19.79
CA HIS A 710 17.72 27.56 20.44
C HIS A 710 16.49 27.02 21.16
N PHE A 711 15.85 25.98 20.62
CA PHE A 711 14.73 25.31 21.28
C PHE A 711 15.21 24.50 22.49
N TYR A 712 16.32 23.79 22.33
CA TYR A 712 16.99 23.07 23.42
C TYR A 712 17.39 24.00 24.59
N GLU A 713 17.88 25.21 24.33
CA GLU A 713 18.34 26.13 25.38
C GLU A 713 17.19 26.81 26.15
N ARG A 714 16.03 26.99 25.51
CA ARG A 714 14.89 27.76 26.06
C ARG A 714 13.87 26.93 26.82
N ASP A 715 13.76 25.64 26.51
CA ASP A 715 12.77 24.75 27.10
C ASP A 715 13.47 23.76 28.05
N GLU A 716 13.20 23.89 29.35
CA GLU A 716 13.89 23.10 30.38
C GLU A 716 13.56 21.60 30.31
N GLU A 717 12.34 21.24 29.93
CA GLU A 717 11.93 19.83 29.80
C GLU A 717 12.52 19.23 28.53
N LEU A 718 12.53 19.99 27.43
CA LEU A 718 13.21 19.56 26.21
C LEU A 718 14.70 19.34 26.47
N ARG A 719 15.35 20.30 27.14
CA ARG A 719 16.75 20.20 27.53
C ARG A 719 17.00 18.93 28.34
N ALA A 720 16.19 18.66 29.37
CA ALA A 720 16.32 17.48 30.21
C ALA A 720 16.13 16.17 29.42
N ALA A 721 15.17 16.10 28.49
CA ALA A 721 14.96 14.94 27.63
C ALA A 721 16.17 14.70 26.70
N MET A 722 16.68 15.75 26.07
CA MET A 722 17.86 15.71 25.19
C MET A 722 19.15 15.38 25.95
N ASP A 723 19.33 15.93 27.15
CA ASP A 723 20.46 15.61 28.03
C ASP A 723 20.42 14.13 28.45
N THR A 724 19.23 13.57 28.67
CA THR A 724 19.08 12.14 28.96
C THR A 724 19.52 11.29 27.76
N LEU A 725 19.17 11.69 26.52
CA LEU A 725 19.64 11.01 25.31
C LEU A 725 21.18 11.02 25.19
N THR A 726 21.83 12.12 25.55
CA THR A 726 23.29 12.29 25.43
C THR A 726 24.10 11.76 26.63
N SER A 727 23.44 11.54 27.78
CA SER A 727 24.05 11.06 29.04
C SER A 727 24.70 9.67 28.97
N GLY A 728 24.36 8.89 27.94
CA GLY A 728 24.80 7.50 27.80
C GLY A 728 23.84 6.46 28.40
N VAL A 729 22.75 6.88 29.05
CA VAL A 729 21.72 5.98 29.63
C VAL A 729 21.11 5.07 28.56
N PHE A 730 20.95 5.55 27.33
CA PHE A 730 20.45 4.77 26.20
C PHE A 730 21.55 4.27 25.26
N GLY A 731 22.81 4.26 25.71
CA GLY A 731 23.97 3.91 24.91
C GLY A 731 24.25 4.90 23.77
N GLU A 732 25.07 4.47 22.82
CA GLU A 732 25.52 5.31 21.69
C GLU A 732 24.36 5.75 20.77
N VAL A 733 23.31 4.92 20.65
CA VAL A 733 22.15 5.23 19.81
C VAL A 733 21.40 6.48 20.29
N GLY A 734 21.28 6.68 21.61
CA GLY A 734 20.70 7.90 22.18
C GLY A 734 21.47 9.15 21.76
N ARG A 735 22.81 9.07 21.78
CA ARG A 735 23.68 10.17 21.34
C ARG A 735 23.53 10.45 19.84
N ARG A 736 23.53 9.42 18.98
CA ARG A 736 23.36 9.61 17.53
C ARG A 736 22.03 10.30 17.17
N VAL A 737 20.93 9.88 17.81
CA VAL A 737 19.62 10.51 17.61
C VAL A 737 19.64 11.96 18.11
N ALA A 738 20.23 12.22 19.28
CA ALA A 738 20.35 13.57 19.81
C ALA A 738 21.22 14.48 18.92
N ASP A 739 22.32 13.96 18.37
CA ASP A 739 23.20 14.70 17.46
C ASP A 739 22.49 15.07 16.16
N SER A 740 21.66 14.18 15.60
CA SER A 740 20.82 14.49 14.43
C SER A 740 19.85 15.65 14.73
N LEU A 741 19.19 15.60 15.89
CA LEU A 741 18.23 16.61 16.33
C LEU A 741 18.87 17.95 16.73
N LEU A 742 20.05 17.96 17.34
CA LEU A 742 20.74 19.21 17.71
C LEU A 742 21.57 19.81 16.57
N GLY A 743 21.95 18.98 15.60
CA GLY A 743 22.71 19.39 14.43
C GLY A 743 21.84 20.09 13.40
N TRP A 744 20.93 19.34 12.78
CA TRP A 744 20.18 19.82 11.61
C TRP A 744 18.66 19.75 11.79
N ASP A 745 18.16 18.71 12.48
CA ASP A 745 16.74 18.42 12.70
C ASP A 745 15.88 18.73 11.47
N GLU A 746 16.12 18.01 10.36
CA GLU A 746 15.49 18.21 9.03
C GLU A 746 13.95 18.33 9.10
N TYR A 747 13.33 17.77 10.13
CA TYR A 747 11.88 17.70 10.24
C TYR A 747 11.28 18.53 11.38
N LEU A 748 12.02 19.54 11.87
CA LEU A 748 11.55 20.53 12.85
C LEU A 748 10.94 19.86 14.10
N THR A 749 11.52 18.73 14.50
CA THR A 749 11.11 17.94 15.66
C THR A 749 11.15 18.79 16.93
N LEU A 750 12.23 19.56 17.12
CA LEU A 750 12.39 20.38 18.34
C LEU A 750 11.48 21.61 18.34
N ALA A 751 11.13 22.12 17.16
CA ALA A 751 10.22 23.25 17.02
C ALA A 751 8.81 22.94 17.53
N ASP A 752 8.32 21.73 17.28
CA ASP A 752 6.97 21.28 17.65
C ASP A 752 6.90 20.61 19.02
N PHE A 753 8.03 20.45 19.72
CA PHE A 753 8.07 19.72 20.99
C PHE A 753 7.11 20.29 22.05
N ARG A 754 7.15 21.61 22.29
CA ARG A 754 6.34 22.24 23.34
C ARG A 754 4.84 22.18 23.02
N SER A 755 4.45 22.53 21.79
CA SER A 755 3.04 22.48 21.37
C SER A 755 2.50 21.04 21.38
N TYR A 756 3.35 20.05 21.09
CA TYR A 756 2.99 18.64 21.21
C TYR A 756 2.73 18.22 22.66
N LEU A 757 3.61 18.60 23.61
CA LEU A 757 3.40 18.30 25.04
C LEU A 757 2.12 18.93 25.57
N GLU A 758 1.88 20.21 25.26
CA GLU A 758 0.65 20.91 25.68
C GLU A 758 -0.60 20.22 25.13
N CYS A 759 -0.54 19.71 23.89
CA CYS A 759 -1.63 18.97 23.27
C CYS A 759 -1.84 17.59 23.93
N GLN A 760 -0.77 16.89 24.28
CA GLN A 760 -0.83 15.64 25.06
C GLN A 760 -1.46 15.85 26.45
N GLU A 761 -1.25 17.00 27.08
CA GLU A 761 -1.94 17.35 28.33
C GLU A 761 -3.45 17.54 28.13
N GLN A 762 -3.90 18.03 26.97
CA GLN A 762 -5.32 18.10 26.62
C GLN A 762 -5.93 16.71 26.36
N VAL A 763 -5.15 15.81 25.75
CA VAL A 763 -5.52 14.40 25.62
C VAL A 763 -5.80 13.79 27.00
N GLU A 764 -4.88 13.95 27.95
CA GLU A 764 -5.05 13.40 29.30
C GLU A 764 -6.22 14.02 30.07
N LYS A 765 -6.45 15.33 29.92
CA LYS A 765 -7.64 15.98 30.50
C LYS A 765 -8.93 15.41 29.93
N SER A 766 -8.96 15.14 28.63
CA SER A 766 -10.14 14.58 27.95
C SER A 766 -10.35 13.11 28.29
N TRP A 767 -9.27 12.32 28.44
CA TRP A 767 -9.34 10.91 28.85
C TRP A 767 -9.91 10.73 30.25
N ARG A 768 -9.62 11.67 31.17
CA ARG A 768 -10.21 11.69 32.52
C ARG A 768 -11.72 11.95 32.54
N ASP A 769 -12.33 12.30 31.41
CA ASP A 769 -13.77 12.38 31.21
C ASP A 769 -14.23 11.28 30.24
N PRO A 770 -14.57 10.07 30.74
CA PRO A 770 -14.93 8.93 29.89
C PRO A 770 -16.16 9.21 29.01
N ALA A 771 -17.10 10.02 29.49
CA ALA A 771 -18.31 10.38 28.77
C ALA A 771 -17.96 11.24 27.55
N ARG A 772 -17.10 12.25 27.73
CA ARG A 772 -16.57 13.06 26.63
C ARG A 772 -15.71 12.23 25.68
N TRP A 773 -14.78 11.43 26.19
CA TRP A 773 -13.89 10.63 25.35
C TRP A 773 -14.65 9.67 24.44
N THR A 774 -15.63 8.97 25.01
CA THR A 774 -16.43 7.99 24.26
C THR A 774 -17.30 8.68 23.22
N ARG A 775 -17.84 9.85 23.55
CA ARG A 775 -18.55 10.68 22.56
C ARG A 775 -17.65 11.07 21.40
N MET A 776 -16.42 11.55 21.66
CA MET A 776 -15.44 11.86 20.59
C MET A 776 -15.12 10.62 19.74
N SER A 777 -14.97 9.46 20.38
CA SER A 777 -14.69 8.18 19.73
C SER A 777 -15.82 7.78 18.76
N ILE A 778 -17.08 7.83 19.20
CA ILE A 778 -18.26 7.53 18.36
C ILE A 778 -18.34 8.50 17.18
N LEU A 779 -18.12 9.80 17.40
CA LEU A 779 -18.20 10.81 16.34
C LEU A 779 -17.07 10.67 15.30
N ASN A 780 -15.88 10.22 15.72
CA ASN A 780 -14.81 9.88 14.78
C ASN A 780 -15.26 8.75 13.83
N THR A 781 -15.88 7.69 14.34
CA THR A 781 -16.46 6.64 13.48
C THR A 781 -17.62 7.16 12.64
N ALA A 782 -18.57 7.91 13.25
CA ALA A 782 -19.76 8.41 12.58
C ALA A 782 -19.44 9.27 11.35
N HIS A 783 -18.39 10.09 11.42
CA HIS A 783 -17.99 10.99 10.35
C HIS A 783 -16.85 10.46 9.47
N SER A 784 -16.56 9.15 9.54
CA SER A 784 -15.53 8.51 8.72
C SER A 784 -16.03 7.97 7.37
N GLY A 785 -17.32 8.13 7.03
CA GLY A 785 -17.94 7.62 5.80
C GLY A 785 -17.18 7.97 4.50
N PHE A 786 -16.74 9.22 4.40
CA PHE A 786 -16.00 9.75 3.25
C PHE A 786 -14.71 8.99 2.92
N PHE A 787 -14.10 8.34 3.92
CA PHE A 787 -12.85 7.61 3.77
C PHE A 787 -13.03 6.19 3.25
N SER A 788 -14.23 5.80 2.80
CA SER A 788 -14.42 4.55 2.06
C SER A 788 -13.65 4.54 0.74
N SER A 789 -12.93 3.46 0.47
CA SER A 789 -12.31 3.23 -0.84
C SER A 789 -13.34 3.05 -1.97
N ASP A 790 -14.61 2.75 -1.67
CA ASP A 790 -15.67 2.72 -2.69
C ASP A 790 -15.95 4.12 -3.24
N ARG A 791 -15.90 5.14 -2.38
CA ARG A 791 -16.01 6.55 -2.78
C ARG A 791 -14.80 6.93 -3.63
N THR A 792 -13.60 6.56 -3.21
CA THR A 792 -12.37 6.78 -3.99
C THR A 792 -12.48 6.14 -5.39
N VAL A 793 -12.93 4.89 -5.50
CA VAL A 793 -13.17 4.23 -6.80
C VAL A 793 -14.26 4.93 -7.62
N ALA A 794 -15.34 5.39 -6.98
CA ALA A 794 -16.39 6.15 -7.66
C ALA A 794 -15.86 7.48 -8.24
N ASP A 795 -15.02 8.20 -7.48
CA ASP A 795 -14.35 9.41 -7.95
C ASP A 795 -13.41 9.13 -9.13
N TYR A 796 -12.58 8.08 -9.08
CA TYR A 796 -11.75 7.66 -10.21
C TYR A 796 -12.61 7.29 -11.42
N ALA A 797 -13.66 6.50 -11.23
CA ALA A 797 -14.55 6.07 -12.31
C ALA A 797 -15.23 7.26 -12.99
N ALA A 798 -15.68 8.26 -12.24
CA ALA A 798 -16.37 9.42 -12.77
C ALA A 798 -15.42 10.43 -13.45
N ARG A 799 -14.26 10.72 -12.83
CA ARG A 799 -13.40 11.84 -13.22
C ARG A 799 -12.28 11.43 -14.18
N ILE A 800 -11.79 10.19 -14.08
CA ILE A 800 -10.55 9.75 -14.76
C ILE A 800 -10.86 8.58 -15.71
N TRP A 801 -11.28 7.43 -15.16
CA TRP A 801 -11.40 6.19 -15.93
C TRP A 801 -12.59 6.17 -16.88
N ARG A 802 -13.68 6.87 -16.54
CA ARG A 802 -14.95 6.90 -17.29
C ARG A 802 -15.41 5.47 -17.61
N VAL A 803 -15.50 4.64 -16.57
CA VAL A 803 -15.89 3.23 -16.64
C VAL A 803 -17.25 3.02 -15.98
N ALA A 804 -18.00 2.04 -16.48
CA ALA A 804 -19.31 1.66 -15.97
C ALA A 804 -19.26 0.26 -15.33
N PRO A 805 -20.11 -0.02 -14.32
CA PRO A 805 -20.24 -1.35 -13.76
C PRO A 805 -20.79 -2.34 -14.79
N VAL A 806 -20.41 -3.61 -14.65
CA VAL A 806 -20.96 -4.77 -15.37
C VAL A 806 -21.50 -5.76 -14.34
N PRO A 807 -22.75 -5.58 -13.87
CA PRO A 807 -23.33 -6.47 -12.87
C PRO A 807 -23.42 -7.90 -13.37
N VAL A 808 -23.11 -8.85 -12.49
CA VAL A 808 -23.23 -10.29 -12.76
C VAL A 808 -24.52 -10.80 -12.10
N PRO A 809 -25.42 -11.47 -12.84
CA PRO A 809 -26.64 -12.03 -12.27
C PRO A 809 -26.35 -13.06 -11.17
N ARG A 810 -27.11 -13.03 -10.08
CA ARG A 810 -27.15 -14.13 -9.10
C ARG A 810 -27.84 -15.34 -9.72
N GLU A 811 -27.39 -16.54 -9.37
CA GLU A 811 -28.14 -17.76 -9.67
C GLU A 811 -29.31 -17.85 -8.70
N ASP A 812 -30.53 -17.98 -9.23
CA ASP A 812 -31.76 -18.26 -8.47
C ASP A 812 -31.71 -19.60 -7.74
#